data_AF-A0A8H3C247-F1
#
_entry.id   AF-A0A8H3C247-F1
#
_cell.length_a   1.000
_cell.length_b   1.000
_cell.length_c   1.000
_cell.angle_alpha   90.00
_cell.angle_beta   90.00
_cell.angle_gamma   90.00
#
_symmetry.space_group_name_H-M   'P 1'
#
loop_
_entity.id
_entity.type
_entity.pdbx_description
1 polymer ?
#
loop_
_entity_poly.entity_id
_entity_poly.type
_entity_poly.pdbx_seq_one_letter_code
_entity_poly.pdbx_strand_id
1 'polypeptide(L)'
;MVRRLICSPTVAVLFVINLITIALLISNEVARNAIVDQLGAAGLLESQQAKHHLDEDTYLQKPPAPKYVTRTRVVHDTQTVFATTTAIETATVTTTLMATQTVTVTKATAEGLPGFCDECGPEDHLCKQYGQHNLERSRAYEGPNTRLRRVLQKAADGNPINIGVLGGSVTAGHGVLHPEYWTDIFFDWWNTTFPHEKNVFVNGAVPATTTEYYSVCALEHIDEEVDLVIIEMAINDQRNDVFAQTYEWLLRQLLDLPNKPAVINAQVIALSFDTITMGGDLHTGVNEYYDIPSVSLRNVVLYHILENAHLDRDMFHRLPPFQEDSQEDLRHMNRVGHKIMAELLIAYMQRQICAQGRLKANPSVLEFQSPGNTLPGPGELEEMPRLRMFRKYVRNERESPIKTTCLSTRSKKHPLKPIRQEGWSEWAWKEKSYVLAKEPGARVTFAITVGPMGVVKISYLKSKTFGLGNVKCWIDNNESSARVIEGWWNEEGLNISRDSEIAAGVSSGPHEVTCEILQETSDPGGGHEFRLISLTSCRQTGISWLVWGDYKGHKLKQVCQTQKFLLLSLATLSSMLRSPRISLIITSLVTLYAATVTFFVLGGSAPGAWIDGFFLHLSETNASALLSHEQLPLALKQECVSTTVTATKTIIAVQTTAPSVPGPAYCEECGKGDLLCKEYGRHNLQRSRGFEGTNSRLKRVLRKAASGEAINIGVLGGSVTHGHAVVHPELWTDIFFAWWNQTFPHEKNVFVNGAVPATGTEYFSVCALEHIDENVDLIVLELGINDLRNEAAAISYEWLVRFLLQLPNKPAIINVHAFSLHFEYLATGGDYHLPVAQYYDIPFVNLRHVLLNNVLEHENLVHEFFHAKEPYPPEAPDDTRHMNRVGHKMMADLLIAYTQRVICQMAAEDAHPTEPFSSKGFLPTLDTMEQVPRLRLFQHYEPQVRVQQVQSTCMSTRSKNNPLRLSSTAGWFEWAWKEKTYLIAREPGATVTFDIHVGPMGVVKLEFLRSNTFGLGFVRCWVGEDNGGGVEIDGYWDETLNISRTGDIVHGYPPGPAQVTCKVMDKTNDPSGGHEFRLIALTSY
;
A
#
# COMPACT_ATOMS: atom_id res chain seq x y z
N MET A 1 40.41 -2.26 24.05
CA MET A 1 41.55 -2.23 25.01
C MET A 1 41.36 -1.01 25.93
N VAL A 2 41.74 -0.97 27.21
CA VAL A 2 42.40 -1.95 28.13
C VAL A 2 41.64 -1.94 29.47
N ARG A 3 41.78 -3.00 30.28
CA ARG A 3 41.20 -3.10 31.64
C ARG A 3 42.29 -2.79 32.70
N ARG A 4 42.04 -1.80 33.58
CA ARG A 4 42.88 -1.36 34.75
C ARG A 4 44.15 -0.54 34.38
N LEU A 5 44.68 0.39 35.20
CA LEU A 5 44.30 0.94 36.54
C LEU A 5 44.09 2.48 36.41
N ILE A 6 43.08 3.14 37.03
CA ILE A 6 42.90 3.55 38.46
C ILE A 6 43.95 4.56 38.97
N CYS A 7 43.56 5.82 39.21
CA CYS A 7 43.78 6.61 40.45
C CYS A 7 43.35 8.10 40.35
N SER A 8 42.19 8.48 40.91
CA SER A 8 41.95 9.83 41.49
C SER A 8 40.59 9.84 42.25
N PRO A 9 40.55 10.14 43.56
CA PRO A 9 39.29 10.18 44.31
C PRO A 9 38.46 11.44 44.05
N THR A 10 39.08 12.54 43.59
CA THR A 10 38.44 13.86 43.49
C THR A 10 37.36 13.93 42.40
N VAL A 11 37.53 13.18 41.31
CA VAL A 11 36.60 13.19 40.17
C VAL A 11 35.28 12.47 40.50
N ALA A 12 35.34 11.38 41.27
CA ALA A 12 34.14 10.65 41.68
C ALA A 12 33.23 11.51 42.58
N VAL A 13 33.82 12.31 43.49
CA VAL A 13 33.09 13.23 44.36
C VAL A 13 32.39 14.33 43.54
N LEU A 14 33.07 14.93 42.56
CA LEU A 14 32.46 15.92 41.67
C LEU A 14 31.31 15.35 40.82
N PHE A 15 31.42 14.11 40.35
CA PHE A 15 30.36 13.47 39.57
C PHE A 15 29.11 13.18 40.42
N VAL A 16 29.30 12.70 41.65
CA VAL A 16 28.21 12.48 42.62
C VAL A 16 27.57 13.79 43.08
N ILE A 17 28.35 14.84 43.32
CA ILE A 17 27.82 16.17 43.68
C ILE A 17 26.94 16.73 42.55
N ASN A 18 27.37 16.66 41.29
CA ASN A 18 26.55 17.13 40.17
C ASN A 18 25.24 16.33 40.02
N LEU A 19 25.26 15.01 40.19
CA LEU A 19 24.03 14.20 40.19
C LEU A 19 23.08 14.56 41.34
N ILE A 20 23.61 14.83 42.54
CA ILE A 20 22.81 15.31 43.68
C ILE A 20 22.27 16.72 43.42
N THR A 21 23.04 17.63 42.82
CA THR A 21 22.58 18.98 42.45
C THR A 21 21.47 18.93 41.39
N ILE A 22 21.59 18.07 40.38
CA ILE A 22 20.55 17.85 39.36
C ILE A 22 19.29 17.26 40.00
N ALA A 23 19.42 16.26 40.89
CA ALA A 23 18.29 15.70 41.62
C ALA A 23 17.56 16.75 42.49
N LEU A 24 18.30 17.62 43.17
CA LEU A 24 17.74 18.72 43.98
C LEU A 24 17.10 19.84 43.14
N LEU A 25 17.59 20.09 41.92
CA LEU A 25 16.98 21.03 40.98
C LEU A 25 15.66 20.50 40.39
N ILE A 26 15.55 19.19 40.17
CA ILE A 26 14.36 18.54 39.60
C ILE A 26 13.25 18.35 40.66
N SER A 27 13.58 18.30 41.96
CA SER A 27 12.64 17.95 43.04
C SER A 27 12.10 19.12 43.88
N ASN A 28 12.24 20.38 43.43
CA ASN A 28 11.74 21.54 44.18
C ASN A 28 10.24 21.83 43.95
N GLU A 29 9.40 20.88 44.36
CA GLU A 29 7.93 21.00 44.28
C GLU A 29 7.36 22.09 45.21
N VAL A 30 8.11 22.46 46.25
CA VAL A 30 7.78 23.57 47.18
C VAL A 30 7.76 24.92 46.45
N ALA A 31 8.69 25.16 45.50
CA ALA A 31 8.71 26.39 44.72
C ALA A 31 7.49 26.53 43.79
N ARG A 32 6.96 25.42 43.24
CA ARG A 32 5.76 25.43 42.41
C ARG A 32 4.52 25.84 43.23
N ASN A 33 4.36 25.25 44.42
CA ASN A 33 3.19 25.49 45.25
C ASN A 33 3.21 26.90 45.88
N ALA A 34 4.37 27.41 46.30
CA ALA A 34 4.50 28.76 46.85
C ALA A 34 4.11 29.89 45.87
N ILE A 35 4.28 29.67 44.56
CA ILE A 35 3.86 30.62 43.51
C ILE A 35 2.33 30.58 43.33
N VAL A 36 1.71 29.40 43.40
CA VAL A 36 0.25 29.25 43.30
C VAL A 36 -0.46 29.93 44.49
N ASP A 37 0.04 29.75 45.71
CA ASP A 37 -0.54 30.39 46.91
C ASP A 37 -0.41 31.93 46.87
N GLN A 38 0.69 32.48 46.35
CA GLN A 38 0.83 33.93 46.17
C GLN A 38 -0.07 34.52 45.08
N LEU A 39 -0.33 33.77 43.99
CA LEU A 39 -1.27 34.20 42.95
C LEU A 39 -2.73 34.12 43.41
N GLY A 40 -3.09 33.13 44.23
CA GLY A 40 -4.41 33.03 44.86
C GLY A 40 -4.76 34.22 45.76
N ALA A 41 -3.76 34.80 46.43
CA ALA A 41 -3.93 35.98 47.29
C ALA A 41 -4.20 37.30 46.53
N ALA A 42 -4.07 37.33 45.20
CA ALA A 42 -4.20 38.55 44.38
C ALA A 42 -5.59 38.76 43.75
N GLY A 43 -6.52 37.81 43.89
CA GLY A 43 -7.94 37.99 43.52
C GLY A 43 -8.24 38.15 42.01
N LEU A 44 -7.34 37.70 41.14
CA LEU A 44 -7.44 37.91 39.67
C LEU A 44 -7.42 36.59 38.89
N LEU A 45 -8.40 35.71 39.13
CA LEU A 45 -8.73 34.57 38.26
C LEU A 45 -10.14 34.01 38.59
N GLU A 46 -11.18 34.60 38.03
CA GLU A 46 -12.52 33.98 38.02
C GLU A 46 -12.59 32.90 36.92
N SER A 47 -12.35 31.65 37.29
CA SER A 47 -12.68 30.48 36.47
C SER A 47 -13.65 29.57 37.24
N GLN A 48 -14.82 29.28 36.66
CA GLN A 48 -15.81 28.40 37.27
C GLN A 48 -15.38 26.92 37.26
N GLN A 49 -14.53 26.51 38.22
CA GLN A 49 -14.36 25.10 38.54
C GLN A 49 -15.56 24.60 39.34
N ALA A 50 -16.64 24.26 38.63
CA ALA A 50 -17.67 23.38 39.18
C ALA A 50 -17.03 21.99 39.42
N LYS A 51 -16.84 21.62 40.69
CA LYS A 51 -16.38 20.27 41.08
C LYS A 51 -17.47 19.24 40.81
N HIS A 52 -17.58 18.79 39.56
CA HIS A 52 -18.15 17.49 39.28
C HIS A 52 -17.14 16.41 39.67
N HIS A 53 -17.43 15.71 40.77
CA HIS A 53 -17.01 14.33 40.86
C HIS A 53 -17.73 13.58 39.73
N LEU A 54 -16.98 13.06 38.75
CA LEU A 54 -17.47 11.92 37.98
C LEU A 54 -17.27 10.69 38.86
N ASP A 55 -18.37 10.09 39.30
CA ASP A 55 -18.36 8.72 39.78
C ASP A 55 -18.03 7.77 38.62
N GLU A 56 -17.49 6.60 38.98
CA GLU A 56 -17.08 5.55 38.04
C GLU A 56 -18.28 4.89 37.33
N ASP A 57 -18.03 4.35 36.12
CA ASP A 57 -18.88 3.38 35.42
C ASP A 57 -20.39 3.68 35.32
N THR A 58 -20.76 4.67 34.49
CA THR A 58 -22.11 4.73 33.88
C THR A 58 -22.28 3.79 32.68
N TYR A 59 -21.19 3.23 32.13
CA TYR A 59 -21.20 2.38 30.93
C TYR A 59 -21.43 0.88 31.19
N LEU A 60 -21.33 0.42 32.44
CA LEU A 60 -21.39 -1.02 32.78
C LEU A 60 -22.41 -1.40 33.88
N GLN A 61 -23.22 -0.47 34.38
CA GLN A 61 -24.25 -0.80 35.37
C GLN A 61 -25.42 -1.58 34.75
N LYS A 62 -25.71 -2.74 35.37
CA LYS A 62 -26.79 -3.65 34.98
C LYS A 62 -28.16 -3.10 35.45
N PRO A 63 -29.08 -2.71 34.54
CA PRO A 63 -30.42 -2.28 34.96
C PRO A 63 -31.21 -3.44 35.58
N PRO A 64 -32.16 -3.17 36.49
CA PRO A 64 -33.03 -4.19 37.07
C PRO A 64 -33.89 -4.84 35.99
N ALA A 65 -34.06 -6.16 36.07
CA ALA A 65 -34.71 -6.94 35.03
C ALA A 65 -36.17 -6.51 34.79
N PRO A 66 -36.59 -6.19 33.55
CA PRO A 66 -37.99 -5.92 33.25
C PRO A 66 -38.82 -7.18 33.50
N LYS A 67 -39.94 -7.04 34.22
CA LYS A 67 -40.86 -8.16 34.45
C LYS A 67 -41.48 -8.58 33.12
N TYR A 68 -41.28 -9.85 32.74
CA TYR A 68 -41.87 -10.43 31.54
C TYR A 68 -43.39 -10.27 31.54
N VAL A 69 -43.92 -9.46 30.61
CA VAL A 69 -45.34 -9.46 30.26
C VAL A 69 -45.52 -10.41 29.09
N THR A 70 -45.98 -11.62 29.39
CA THR A 70 -46.33 -12.63 28.37
C THR A 70 -47.42 -12.07 27.46
N ARG A 71 -47.12 -11.81 26.18
CA ARG A 71 -48.14 -11.41 25.19
C ARG A 71 -48.34 -12.52 24.16
N THR A 72 -49.56 -13.02 24.11
CA THR A 72 -49.96 -14.19 23.32
C THR A 72 -49.76 -13.97 21.82
N ARG A 73 -49.26 -15.00 21.13
CA ARG A 73 -49.17 -15.05 19.67
C ARG A 73 -50.58 -15.04 19.06
N VAL A 74 -50.98 -13.90 18.51
CA VAL A 74 -52.22 -13.79 17.71
C VAL A 74 -51.82 -13.78 16.23
N VAL A 75 -52.37 -14.73 15.47
CA VAL A 75 -52.28 -14.75 14.01
C VAL A 75 -53.53 -14.09 13.47
N HIS A 76 -53.38 -13.00 12.70
CA HIS A 76 -54.44 -12.45 11.88
C HIS A 76 -53.95 -12.28 10.43
N ASP A 77 -54.38 -13.23 9.61
CA ASP A 77 -54.53 -13.03 8.17
C ASP A 77 -55.69 -12.04 7.93
N THR A 78 -55.49 -11.06 7.05
CA THR A 78 -56.55 -10.17 6.54
C THR A 78 -56.17 -9.63 5.17
N GLN A 79 -56.95 -9.99 4.14
CA GLN A 79 -56.90 -9.35 2.83
C GLN A 79 -57.80 -8.10 2.77
N THR A 80 -57.39 -7.15 1.92
CA THR A 80 -58.22 -6.20 1.14
C THR A 80 -59.01 -5.05 1.83
N VAL A 81 -59.40 -4.12 0.94
CA VAL A 81 -60.38 -3.02 1.07
C VAL A 81 -59.89 -1.71 1.71
N PHE A 82 -59.46 -0.79 0.85
CA PHE A 82 -59.77 0.64 1.03
C PHE A 82 -61.13 0.94 0.40
N ALA A 83 -62.02 1.61 1.15
CA ALA A 83 -63.39 1.89 0.73
C ALA A 83 -63.52 3.24 0.00
N THR A 84 -64.46 3.31 -0.94
CA THR A 84 -64.73 4.48 -1.78
C THR A 84 -65.22 5.69 -0.98
N THR A 85 -64.86 6.91 -1.41
CA THR A 85 -65.64 8.11 -1.09
C THR A 85 -65.83 8.92 -2.37
N THR A 86 -67.07 9.03 -2.84
CA THR A 86 -67.42 9.69 -4.10
C THR A 86 -67.57 11.20 -3.91
N ALA A 87 -66.59 11.97 -4.39
CA ALA A 87 -66.79 13.36 -4.78
C ALA A 87 -67.13 13.40 -6.28
N ILE A 88 -68.15 14.17 -6.66
CA ILE A 88 -68.56 14.33 -8.06
C ILE A 88 -67.91 15.60 -8.60
N GLU A 89 -66.90 15.45 -9.46
CA GLU A 89 -66.44 16.52 -10.34
C GLU A 89 -66.56 16.09 -11.81
N THR A 90 -66.92 17.04 -12.67
CA THR A 90 -67.39 16.78 -14.03
C THR A 90 -66.24 16.48 -14.99
N ALA A 91 -66.38 15.37 -15.72
CA ALA A 91 -65.41 14.95 -16.72
C ALA A 91 -65.24 16.00 -17.84
N THR A 92 -64.07 16.64 -17.90
CA THR A 92 -63.65 17.43 -19.06
C THR A 92 -62.72 16.55 -19.91
N VAL A 93 -63.27 15.94 -20.96
CA VAL A 93 -62.53 15.00 -21.82
C VAL A 93 -61.47 15.77 -22.63
N THR A 94 -60.24 15.76 -22.12
CA THR A 94 -59.07 16.21 -22.87
C THR A 94 -58.40 14.99 -23.48
N THR A 95 -58.54 14.81 -24.79
CA THR A 95 -58.01 13.65 -25.54
C THR A 95 -56.49 13.69 -25.59
N THR A 96 -55.85 13.27 -24.50
CA THR A 96 -54.40 13.09 -24.44
C THR A 96 -54.05 11.92 -25.34
N LEU A 97 -53.24 12.16 -26.37
CA LEU A 97 -52.77 11.08 -27.24
C LEU A 97 -52.04 10.05 -26.37
N MET A 98 -52.30 8.76 -26.60
CA MET A 98 -51.39 7.73 -26.15
C MET A 98 -50.06 7.91 -26.89
N ALA A 99 -49.10 8.55 -26.21
CA ALA A 99 -47.71 8.48 -26.61
C ALA A 99 -47.31 7.01 -26.54
N THR A 100 -47.16 6.38 -27.69
CA THR A 100 -46.50 5.08 -27.80
C THR A 100 -45.08 5.26 -27.29
N GLN A 101 -44.82 4.85 -26.04
CA GLN A 101 -43.47 4.70 -25.53
C GLN A 101 -42.78 3.67 -26.42
N THR A 102 -41.98 4.16 -27.36
CA THR A 102 -40.97 3.36 -28.04
C THR A 102 -39.99 2.94 -26.97
N VAL A 103 -40.11 1.68 -26.52
CA VAL A 103 -39.11 1.04 -25.68
C VAL A 103 -37.83 0.98 -26.50
N THR A 104 -36.97 1.97 -26.30
CA THR A 104 -35.63 2.01 -26.84
C THR A 104 -34.84 0.92 -26.16
N VAL A 105 -34.74 -0.23 -26.83
CA VAL A 105 -33.86 -1.33 -26.41
C VAL A 105 -32.47 -0.73 -26.20
N THR A 106 -31.97 -0.81 -24.98
CA THR A 106 -30.67 -0.26 -24.59
C THR A 106 -29.56 -1.09 -25.24
N LYS A 107 -28.32 -0.58 -25.26
CA LYS A 107 -27.22 -1.30 -25.88
C LYS A 107 -26.93 -2.60 -25.12
N ALA A 108 -26.93 -2.59 -23.78
CA ALA A 108 -26.80 -3.77 -22.96
C ALA A 108 -27.93 -4.78 -23.20
N THR A 109 -29.19 -4.34 -23.28
CA THR A 109 -30.31 -5.26 -23.54
C THR A 109 -30.31 -5.83 -24.97
N ALA A 110 -29.73 -5.11 -25.95
CA ALA A 110 -29.41 -5.65 -27.27
C ALA A 110 -28.21 -6.62 -27.27
N GLU A 111 -27.24 -6.43 -26.37
CA GLU A 111 -26.14 -7.38 -26.07
C GLU A 111 -26.60 -8.61 -25.25
N GLY A 112 -27.87 -8.66 -24.82
CA GLY A 112 -28.41 -9.72 -23.95
C GLY A 112 -27.96 -9.62 -22.48
N LEU A 113 -27.48 -8.44 -22.06
CA LEU A 113 -27.00 -8.13 -20.72
C LEU A 113 -28.07 -7.34 -19.91
N PRO A 114 -27.98 -7.34 -18.57
CA PRO A 114 -28.77 -6.43 -17.73
C PRO A 114 -28.55 -4.95 -18.11
N GLY A 115 -29.59 -4.11 -18.05
CA GLY A 115 -29.49 -2.70 -18.47
C GLY A 115 -28.49 -1.85 -17.67
N PHE A 116 -28.14 -2.25 -16.44
CA PHE A 116 -27.04 -1.64 -15.68
C PHE A 116 -25.65 -1.85 -16.31
N CYS A 117 -25.52 -2.68 -17.35
CA CYS A 117 -24.29 -2.85 -18.12
C CYS A 117 -24.07 -1.78 -19.19
N ASP A 118 -25.05 -0.89 -19.40
CA ASP A 118 -24.83 0.43 -20.01
C ASP A 118 -24.36 1.38 -18.90
N GLU A 119 -23.04 1.53 -18.78
CA GLU A 119 -22.37 2.28 -17.69
C GLU A 119 -22.96 3.70 -17.58
N CYS A 120 -23.52 4.03 -16.41
CA CYS A 120 -24.21 5.29 -16.11
C CYS A 120 -25.47 5.58 -16.95
N GLY A 121 -25.98 4.58 -17.69
CA GLY A 121 -27.18 4.64 -18.51
C GLY A 121 -28.50 4.64 -17.72
N PRO A 122 -29.66 4.51 -18.41
CA PRO A 122 -30.98 4.64 -17.80
C PRO A 122 -31.23 3.74 -16.57
N GLU A 123 -30.71 2.52 -16.57
CA GLU A 123 -30.92 1.49 -15.53
C GLU A 123 -29.72 1.33 -14.56
N ASP A 124 -28.60 2.02 -14.80
CA ASP A 124 -27.48 2.07 -13.84
C ASP A 124 -27.80 3.09 -12.72
N HIS A 125 -28.63 2.65 -11.79
CA HIS A 125 -29.05 3.45 -10.64
C HIS A 125 -27.89 3.79 -9.70
N LEU A 126 -26.81 2.98 -9.65
CA LEU A 126 -25.70 3.20 -8.73
C LEU A 126 -24.71 4.22 -9.30
N CYS A 127 -24.36 4.18 -10.59
CA CYS A 127 -23.62 5.31 -11.17
C CYS A 127 -24.43 6.60 -11.14
N LYS A 128 -25.76 6.56 -11.30
CA LYS A 128 -26.60 7.76 -11.11
C LYS A 128 -26.57 8.31 -9.69
N GLN A 129 -26.46 7.46 -8.66
CA GLN A 129 -26.41 7.88 -7.27
C GLN A 129 -25.01 8.37 -6.84
N TYR A 130 -23.95 7.75 -7.35
CA TYR A 130 -22.57 8.01 -6.92
C TYR A 130 -21.73 8.83 -7.91
N GLY A 131 -22.04 8.78 -9.20
CA GLY A 131 -21.23 9.34 -10.29
C GLY A 131 -20.07 8.42 -10.69
N GLN A 132 -19.78 8.37 -12.00
CA GLN A 132 -18.75 7.49 -12.59
C GLN A 132 -17.41 7.60 -11.83
N HIS A 133 -16.96 8.83 -11.56
CA HIS A 133 -15.66 9.11 -10.94
C HIS A 133 -15.56 8.64 -9.48
N ASN A 134 -16.66 8.60 -8.73
CA ASN A 134 -16.66 8.00 -7.39
C ASN A 134 -16.63 6.46 -7.48
N LEU A 135 -17.33 5.86 -8.45
CA LEU A 135 -17.23 4.43 -8.71
C LEU A 135 -15.87 4.02 -9.32
N GLU A 136 -15.14 4.93 -9.97
CA GLU A 136 -13.75 4.75 -10.38
C GLU A 136 -12.81 4.74 -9.16
N ARG A 137 -12.90 5.76 -8.30
CA ARG A 137 -12.06 5.89 -7.09
C ARG A 137 -12.29 4.79 -6.05
N SER A 138 -13.50 4.21 -5.98
CA SER A 138 -13.78 3.09 -5.09
C SER A 138 -12.99 1.82 -5.46
N ARG A 139 -12.56 1.67 -6.71
CA ARG A 139 -11.75 0.53 -7.18
C ARG A 139 -10.28 0.77 -6.87
N ALA A 140 -9.92 0.59 -5.60
CA ALA A 140 -8.55 0.71 -5.09
C ALA A 140 -7.59 -0.24 -5.81
N TYR A 141 -8.03 -1.45 -6.17
CA TYR A 141 -7.41 -2.30 -7.20
C TYR A 141 -8.51 -3.12 -7.88
N GLU A 142 -8.59 -3.12 -9.21
CA GLU A 142 -9.58 -3.92 -9.95
C GLU A 142 -9.02 -5.31 -10.29
N GLY A 143 -7.86 -5.38 -10.98
CA GLY A 143 -7.22 -6.65 -11.32
C GLY A 143 -7.98 -7.53 -12.34
N PRO A 144 -7.52 -8.77 -12.59
CA PRO A 144 -8.05 -9.63 -13.65
C PRO A 144 -9.38 -10.32 -13.27
N ASN A 145 -9.71 -10.41 -11.97
CA ASN A 145 -10.96 -10.98 -11.43
C ASN A 145 -11.30 -12.43 -11.83
N THR A 146 -10.32 -13.26 -12.26
CA THR A 146 -10.56 -14.63 -12.76
C THR A 146 -11.43 -15.47 -11.81
N ARG A 147 -11.02 -15.57 -10.53
CA ARG A 147 -11.77 -16.32 -9.50
C ARG A 147 -13.16 -15.72 -9.25
N LEU A 148 -13.30 -14.40 -9.20
CA LEU A 148 -14.60 -13.74 -8.95
C LEU A 148 -15.57 -13.95 -10.12
N ARG A 149 -15.10 -13.82 -11.36
CA ARG A 149 -15.92 -14.08 -12.55
C ARG A 149 -16.34 -15.55 -12.66
N ARG A 150 -15.49 -16.49 -12.21
CA ARG A 150 -15.85 -17.91 -12.04
C ARG A 150 -17.00 -18.12 -11.03
N VAL A 151 -17.00 -17.42 -9.90
CA VAL A 151 -18.10 -17.46 -8.91
C VAL A 151 -19.38 -16.83 -9.44
N LEU A 152 -19.28 -15.66 -10.09
CA LEU A 152 -20.43 -15.00 -10.73
C LEU A 152 -21.02 -15.85 -11.85
N GLN A 153 -20.20 -16.59 -12.61
CA GLN A 153 -20.65 -17.55 -13.60
C GLN A 153 -21.39 -18.73 -12.95
N LYS A 154 -20.82 -19.34 -11.89
CA LYS A 154 -21.47 -20.40 -11.09
C LYS A 154 -22.87 -19.97 -10.61
N ALA A 155 -22.99 -18.72 -10.14
CA ALA A 155 -24.24 -18.13 -9.66
C ALA A 155 -25.25 -17.89 -10.80
N ALA A 156 -24.81 -17.31 -11.92
CA ALA A 156 -25.62 -17.08 -13.10
C ALA A 156 -26.12 -18.38 -13.77
N ASP A 157 -25.35 -19.48 -13.64
CA ASP A 157 -25.75 -20.82 -14.09
C ASP A 157 -26.66 -21.55 -13.05
N GLY A 158 -27.14 -20.85 -12.01
CA GLY A 158 -28.19 -21.32 -11.09
C GLY A 158 -27.74 -22.21 -9.93
N ASN A 159 -26.44 -22.25 -9.62
CA ASN A 159 -25.88 -23.10 -8.56
C ASN A 159 -25.82 -22.37 -7.20
N PRO A 160 -25.88 -23.09 -6.06
CA PRO A 160 -25.71 -22.49 -4.74
C PRO A 160 -24.35 -21.82 -4.56
N ILE A 161 -24.34 -20.69 -3.86
CA ILE A 161 -23.14 -19.94 -3.52
C ILE A 161 -22.96 -19.84 -2.00
N ASN A 162 -21.77 -20.17 -1.53
CA ASN A 162 -21.35 -20.01 -0.14
C ASN A 162 -20.50 -18.73 -0.01
N ILE A 163 -20.99 -17.73 0.74
CA ILE A 163 -20.30 -16.45 0.98
C ILE A 163 -19.91 -16.33 2.45
N GLY A 164 -18.62 -16.24 2.72
CA GLY A 164 -18.07 -15.88 4.03
C GLY A 164 -17.68 -14.41 4.08
N VAL A 165 -17.85 -13.78 5.24
CA VAL A 165 -17.30 -12.43 5.52
C VAL A 165 -16.46 -12.50 6.78
N LEU A 166 -15.25 -11.95 6.73
CA LEU A 166 -14.33 -11.83 7.86
C LEU A 166 -14.09 -10.34 8.10
N GLY A 167 -14.21 -9.84 9.33
CA GLY A 167 -13.98 -8.42 9.54
C GLY A 167 -14.08 -7.88 10.96
N GLY A 168 -13.92 -6.56 11.07
CA GLY A 168 -13.83 -5.82 12.32
C GLY A 168 -15.17 -5.55 13.01
N SER A 169 -15.15 -4.59 13.95
CA SER A 169 -16.36 -4.16 14.66
C SER A 169 -17.40 -3.49 13.75
N VAL A 170 -16.97 -2.80 12.70
CA VAL A 170 -17.87 -2.20 11.71
C VAL A 170 -18.64 -3.30 10.95
N THR A 171 -17.96 -4.33 10.46
CA THR A 171 -18.63 -5.46 9.79
C THR A 171 -19.53 -6.28 10.72
N ALA A 172 -19.26 -6.29 12.03
CA ALA A 172 -20.16 -6.81 13.06
C ALA A 172 -21.32 -5.85 13.44
N GLY A 173 -21.55 -4.77 12.68
CA GLY A 173 -22.68 -3.86 12.88
C GLY A 173 -22.50 -2.82 14.00
N HIS A 174 -21.27 -2.54 14.45
CA HIS A 174 -21.06 -1.51 15.47
C HIS A 174 -21.38 -0.11 14.93
N GLY A 175 -22.37 0.55 15.54
CA GLY A 175 -22.84 1.89 15.16
C GLY A 175 -24.21 1.92 14.46
N VAL A 176 -24.78 0.74 14.18
CA VAL A 176 -26.05 0.54 13.45
C VAL A 176 -26.92 -0.55 14.10
N LEU A 177 -28.14 -0.76 13.60
CA LEU A 177 -29.03 -1.86 14.03
C LEU A 177 -29.31 -2.81 12.86
N HIS A 178 -29.36 -4.12 13.09
CA HIS A 178 -29.77 -5.08 12.06
C HIS A 178 -31.21 -4.76 11.56
N PRO A 179 -31.48 -4.72 10.24
CA PRO A 179 -30.64 -5.14 9.12
C PRO A 179 -29.89 -3.99 8.38
N GLU A 180 -29.57 -2.88 9.03
CA GLU A 180 -28.76 -1.77 8.45
C GLU A 180 -27.26 -2.13 8.26
N TYR A 181 -26.86 -3.39 8.46
CA TYR A 181 -25.45 -3.80 8.31
C TYR A 181 -25.08 -3.85 6.83
N TRP A 182 -23.80 -3.58 6.49
CA TRP A 182 -23.41 -3.56 5.08
C TRP A 182 -23.45 -4.98 4.47
N THR A 183 -23.20 -6.00 5.30
CA THR A 183 -23.33 -7.41 4.95
C THR A 183 -24.76 -7.77 4.57
N ASP A 184 -25.73 -7.27 5.32
CA ASP A 184 -27.13 -7.68 5.21
C ASP A 184 -27.74 -7.09 3.93
N ILE A 185 -27.48 -5.80 3.69
CA ILE A 185 -27.83 -5.11 2.42
C ILE A 185 -27.20 -5.83 1.21
N PHE A 186 -25.94 -6.27 1.32
CA PHE A 186 -25.25 -6.99 0.25
C PHE A 186 -25.81 -8.41 0.04
N PHE A 187 -26.14 -9.13 1.12
CA PHE A 187 -26.73 -10.47 1.07
C PHE A 187 -28.16 -10.47 0.53
N ASP A 188 -28.98 -9.49 0.89
CA ASP A 188 -30.32 -9.30 0.34
C ASP A 188 -30.26 -8.98 -1.17
N TRP A 189 -29.31 -8.13 -1.58
CA TRP A 189 -29.03 -7.91 -3.00
C TRP A 189 -28.59 -9.20 -3.72
N TRP A 190 -27.72 -10.01 -3.12
CA TRP A 190 -27.26 -11.26 -3.73
C TRP A 190 -28.42 -12.25 -3.89
N ASN A 191 -29.24 -12.47 -2.86
CA ASN A 191 -30.39 -13.37 -2.94
C ASN A 191 -31.48 -12.85 -3.90
N THR A 192 -31.57 -11.53 -4.12
CA THR A 192 -32.45 -10.95 -5.14
C THR A 192 -31.91 -11.16 -6.56
N THR A 193 -30.59 -11.13 -6.74
CA THR A 193 -29.91 -11.23 -8.05
C THR A 193 -29.65 -12.67 -8.49
N PHE A 194 -29.30 -13.54 -7.55
CA PHE A 194 -29.00 -14.97 -7.75
C PHE A 194 -29.80 -15.84 -6.76
N PRO A 195 -31.15 -15.88 -6.87
CA PRO A 195 -32.01 -16.58 -5.94
C PRO A 195 -31.82 -18.10 -6.01
N HIS A 196 -31.35 -18.71 -4.92
CA HIS A 196 -31.23 -20.16 -4.79
C HIS A 196 -31.42 -20.61 -3.34
N GLU A 197 -32.24 -21.65 -3.11
CA GLU A 197 -32.70 -22.09 -1.77
C GLU A 197 -31.57 -22.56 -0.82
N LYS A 198 -30.38 -22.83 -1.35
CA LYS A 198 -29.19 -23.33 -0.62
C LYS A 198 -28.00 -22.36 -0.69
N ASN A 199 -28.23 -21.08 -0.95
CA ASN A 199 -27.20 -20.06 -0.71
C ASN A 199 -26.89 -20.02 0.80
N VAL A 200 -25.61 -19.95 1.16
CA VAL A 200 -25.18 -19.89 2.57
C VAL A 200 -24.35 -18.63 2.77
N PHE A 201 -24.85 -17.71 3.58
CA PHE A 201 -24.18 -16.45 3.89
C PHE A 201 -23.80 -16.40 5.37
N VAL A 202 -22.53 -16.12 5.64
CA VAL A 202 -21.98 -16.11 7.00
C VAL A 202 -21.23 -14.80 7.25
N ASN A 203 -21.81 -13.92 8.06
CA ASN A 203 -21.05 -12.84 8.69
C ASN A 203 -20.24 -13.43 9.85
N GLY A 204 -18.96 -13.70 9.59
CA GLY A 204 -17.95 -14.19 10.53
C GLY A 204 -17.06 -13.08 11.08
N ALA A 205 -17.57 -11.84 11.15
CA ALA A 205 -16.88 -10.72 11.78
C ALA A 205 -16.68 -10.92 13.29
N VAL A 206 -15.59 -10.38 13.81
CA VAL A 206 -15.20 -10.54 15.21
C VAL A 206 -14.76 -9.18 15.76
N PRO A 207 -15.55 -8.55 16.65
CA PRO A 207 -15.27 -7.19 17.11
C PRO A 207 -13.91 -7.03 17.79
N ALA A 208 -13.12 -6.08 17.30
CA ALA A 208 -11.79 -5.70 17.77
C ALA A 208 -10.70 -6.80 17.70
N THR A 209 -10.78 -7.73 16.73
CA THR A 209 -9.63 -8.56 16.33
C THR A 209 -8.81 -7.95 15.17
N THR A 210 -7.66 -8.53 14.89
CA THR A 210 -6.73 -8.13 13.81
C THR A 210 -6.46 -9.31 12.85
N THR A 211 -5.70 -9.10 11.77
CA THR A 211 -5.29 -10.20 10.89
C THR A 211 -4.32 -11.18 11.56
N GLU A 212 -3.64 -10.80 12.65
CA GLU A 212 -2.90 -11.76 13.49
C GLU A 212 -3.83 -12.92 13.89
N TYR A 213 -4.99 -12.61 14.48
CA TYR A 213 -6.01 -13.58 14.87
C TYR A 213 -6.61 -14.32 13.66
N TYR A 214 -7.02 -13.61 12.60
CA TYR A 214 -7.69 -14.27 11.47
C TYR A 214 -6.75 -15.19 10.68
N SER A 215 -5.45 -14.89 10.58
CA SER A 215 -4.44 -15.74 9.92
C SER A 215 -4.32 -17.15 10.53
N VAL A 216 -4.82 -17.35 11.75
CA VAL A 216 -4.83 -18.64 12.45
C VAL A 216 -6.22 -19.17 12.79
N CYS A 217 -7.27 -18.33 12.79
CA CYS A 217 -8.62 -18.68 13.24
C CYS A 217 -9.77 -18.42 12.23
N ALA A 218 -9.51 -18.04 10.96
CA ALA A 218 -10.59 -17.71 10.01
C ALA A 218 -11.65 -18.82 9.82
N LEU A 219 -11.22 -20.09 9.74
CA LEU A 219 -12.09 -21.25 9.52
C LEU A 219 -12.97 -21.63 10.73
N GLU A 220 -12.78 -20.95 11.87
CA GLU A 220 -13.71 -21.00 13.00
C GLU A 220 -14.98 -20.16 12.76
N HIS A 221 -14.92 -19.18 11.85
CA HIS A 221 -15.98 -18.18 11.61
C HIS A 221 -16.63 -18.30 10.22
N ILE A 222 -15.95 -18.91 9.25
CA ILE A 222 -16.49 -19.28 7.93
C ILE A 222 -16.20 -20.77 7.66
N ASP A 223 -16.79 -21.35 6.61
CA ASP A 223 -16.59 -22.77 6.25
C ASP A 223 -15.50 -22.98 5.20
N GLU A 224 -14.91 -24.19 5.14
CA GLU A 224 -13.86 -24.51 4.15
C GLU A 224 -14.40 -24.54 2.71
N GLU A 225 -15.70 -24.77 2.53
CA GLU A 225 -16.39 -24.86 1.22
C GLU A 225 -16.98 -23.52 0.74
N VAL A 226 -16.41 -22.38 1.14
CA VAL A 226 -16.78 -21.05 0.63
C VAL A 226 -16.43 -20.89 -0.86
N ASP A 227 -17.28 -20.21 -1.62
CA ASP A 227 -17.01 -19.77 -2.99
C ASP A 227 -16.43 -18.35 -3.04
N LEU A 228 -16.90 -17.48 -2.14
CA LEU A 228 -16.50 -16.07 -2.03
C LEU A 228 -16.20 -15.72 -0.57
N VAL A 229 -15.10 -15.01 -0.35
CA VAL A 229 -14.77 -14.39 0.95
C VAL A 229 -14.60 -12.88 0.79
N ILE A 230 -15.30 -12.10 1.58
CA ILE A 230 -15.05 -10.65 1.71
C ILE A 230 -14.30 -10.41 3.03
N ILE A 231 -13.21 -9.65 2.98
CA ILE A 231 -12.38 -9.31 4.14
C ILE A 231 -12.47 -7.81 4.40
N GLU A 232 -12.83 -7.40 5.62
CA GLU A 232 -12.85 -5.99 6.07
C GLU A 232 -12.00 -5.85 7.32
N MET A 233 -10.73 -5.47 7.16
CA MET A 233 -9.78 -5.32 8.27
C MET A 233 -9.04 -3.97 8.26
N ALA A 234 -9.46 -3.05 7.38
CA ALA A 234 -8.69 -1.87 6.99
C ALA A 234 -8.38 -0.90 8.14
N ILE A 235 -9.29 -0.79 9.12
CA ILE A 235 -9.18 0.07 10.33
C ILE A 235 -8.91 -0.72 11.63
N ASN A 236 -8.76 -2.04 11.52
CA ASN A 236 -8.48 -2.93 12.64
C ASN A 236 -6.98 -3.22 12.74
N ASP A 237 -6.34 -3.44 11.61
CA ASP A 237 -4.90 -3.55 11.49
C ASP A 237 -4.23 -2.16 11.53
N GLN A 238 -3.09 -2.05 12.23
CA GLN A 238 -2.25 -0.85 12.18
C GLN A 238 -1.43 -0.82 10.89
N ARG A 239 -0.95 0.35 10.46
CA ARG A 239 -0.03 0.49 9.31
C ARG A 239 1.39 0.00 9.66
N ASN A 240 1.59 -1.30 9.79
CA ASN A 240 2.93 -1.88 9.92
C ASN A 240 3.07 -3.26 9.26
N ASP A 241 4.33 -3.68 9.07
CA ASP A 241 4.69 -4.90 8.34
C ASP A 241 4.28 -6.21 9.03
N VAL A 242 3.95 -6.21 10.33
CA VAL A 242 3.42 -7.40 10.99
C VAL A 242 2.02 -7.69 10.44
N PHE A 243 1.16 -6.66 10.36
CA PHE A 243 -0.18 -6.80 9.82
C PHE A 243 -0.20 -7.06 8.31
N ALA A 244 0.73 -6.48 7.55
CA ALA A 244 0.90 -6.83 6.13
C ALA A 244 1.26 -8.32 5.95
N GLN A 245 2.15 -8.86 6.78
CA GLN A 245 2.50 -10.29 6.77
C GLN A 245 1.34 -11.19 7.22
N THR A 246 0.58 -10.82 8.26
CA THR A 246 -0.55 -11.67 8.72
C THR A 246 -1.76 -11.60 7.79
N TYR A 247 -1.96 -10.48 7.10
CA TYR A 247 -2.92 -10.38 6.00
C TYR A 247 -2.52 -11.26 4.81
N GLU A 248 -1.24 -11.25 4.40
CA GLU A 248 -0.71 -12.20 3.41
C GLU A 248 -0.97 -13.66 3.81
N TRP A 249 -0.75 -14.02 5.07
CA TRP A 249 -1.02 -15.37 5.55
C TRP A 249 -2.50 -15.75 5.55
N LEU A 250 -3.39 -14.81 5.90
CA LEU A 250 -4.83 -14.99 5.75
C LEU A 250 -5.22 -15.22 4.29
N LEU A 251 -4.73 -14.40 3.35
CA LEU A 251 -5.00 -14.58 1.92
C LEU A 251 -4.52 -15.94 1.42
N ARG A 252 -3.29 -16.35 1.75
CA ARG A 252 -2.77 -17.68 1.34
C ARG A 252 -3.59 -18.82 1.91
N GLN A 253 -4.05 -18.73 3.16
CA GLN A 253 -4.93 -19.75 3.76
C GLN A 253 -6.26 -19.85 3.00
N LEU A 254 -6.88 -18.71 2.64
CA LEU A 254 -8.15 -18.67 1.93
C LEU A 254 -8.03 -19.13 0.47
N LEU A 255 -6.96 -18.73 -0.23
CA LEU A 255 -6.75 -19.05 -1.64
C LEU A 255 -6.43 -20.54 -1.89
N ASP A 256 -5.97 -21.26 -0.87
CA ASP A 256 -5.68 -22.71 -0.83
C ASP A 256 -6.89 -23.58 -0.42
N LEU A 257 -8.05 -22.98 -0.12
CA LEU A 257 -9.27 -23.72 0.26
C LEU A 257 -9.84 -24.55 -0.91
N PRO A 258 -10.54 -25.68 -0.64
CA PRO A 258 -10.99 -26.64 -1.65
C PRO A 258 -11.71 -26.06 -2.87
N ASN A 259 -12.60 -25.08 -2.66
CA ASN A 259 -13.38 -24.45 -3.73
C ASN A 259 -12.62 -23.32 -4.48
N LYS A 260 -11.33 -23.13 -4.18
CA LYS A 260 -10.44 -22.06 -4.68
C LYS A 260 -11.11 -20.67 -4.65
N PRO A 261 -11.65 -20.23 -3.49
CA PRO A 261 -12.59 -19.11 -3.43
C PRO A 261 -12.04 -17.83 -4.06
N ALA A 262 -12.97 -17.02 -4.57
CA ALA A 262 -12.71 -15.62 -4.82
C ALA A 262 -12.54 -14.89 -3.48
N VAL A 263 -11.63 -13.92 -3.41
CA VAL A 263 -11.46 -13.07 -2.24
C VAL A 263 -11.57 -11.61 -2.67
N ILE A 264 -12.17 -10.76 -1.83
CA ILE A 264 -12.31 -9.32 -2.04
C ILE A 264 -11.91 -8.59 -0.76
N ASN A 265 -11.14 -7.51 -0.87
CA ASN A 265 -10.88 -6.59 0.23
C ASN A 265 -11.91 -5.46 0.24
N ALA A 266 -12.61 -5.27 1.35
CA ALA A 266 -13.50 -4.15 1.60
C ALA A 266 -12.82 -3.18 2.59
N GLN A 267 -12.62 -1.93 2.18
CA GLN A 267 -11.93 -0.93 2.99
C GLN A 267 -12.90 0.16 3.47
N VAL A 268 -13.29 0.09 4.73
CA VAL A 268 -14.04 1.14 5.44
C VAL A 268 -13.14 2.32 5.82
N ILE A 269 -13.72 3.36 6.43
CA ILE A 269 -13.04 4.59 6.84
C ILE A 269 -13.11 4.80 8.35
N ALA A 270 -12.06 5.38 8.92
CA ALA A 270 -11.99 5.93 10.27
C ALA A 270 -11.06 7.16 10.27
N LEU A 271 -11.27 8.07 11.22
CA LEU A 271 -10.52 9.34 11.38
C LEU A 271 -9.95 9.50 12.80
N SER A 272 -10.13 8.52 13.67
CA SER A 272 -9.75 8.52 15.11
C SER A 272 -8.31 8.09 15.39
N PHE A 273 -7.45 7.99 14.38
CA PHE A 273 -6.08 7.49 14.48
C PHE A 273 -5.04 8.59 14.21
N ASP A 274 -3.80 8.41 14.68
CA ASP A 274 -2.69 9.38 14.55
C ASP A 274 -2.34 9.74 13.10
N THR A 275 -2.75 8.90 12.14
CA THR A 275 -2.67 9.14 10.70
C THR A 275 -3.95 8.76 9.98
N ILE A 276 -4.24 9.45 8.86
CA ILE A 276 -5.30 9.08 7.91
C ILE A 276 -5.03 7.71 7.24
N THR A 277 -3.75 7.32 7.10
CA THR A 277 -3.37 5.97 6.64
C THR A 277 -3.48 4.90 7.74
N MET A 278 -3.89 3.70 7.35
CA MET A 278 -4.18 2.55 8.23
C MET A 278 -3.68 1.23 7.63
N GLY A 279 -3.90 0.08 8.32
CA GLY A 279 -3.48 -1.24 7.83
C GLY A 279 -3.99 -1.59 6.43
N GLY A 280 -5.19 -1.10 6.07
CA GLY A 280 -5.76 -1.22 4.73
C GLY A 280 -4.85 -0.73 3.59
N ASP A 281 -3.98 0.24 3.85
CA ASP A 281 -3.02 0.74 2.86
C ASP A 281 -1.89 -0.25 2.56
N LEU A 282 -1.46 -1.03 3.57
CA LEU A 282 -0.48 -2.10 3.37
C LEU A 282 -1.14 -3.39 2.85
N HIS A 283 -2.43 -3.59 3.12
CA HIS A 283 -3.22 -4.66 2.50
C HIS A 283 -3.25 -4.54 0.98
N THR A 284 -3.33 -3.33 0.42
CA THR A 284 -3.49 -3.17 -1.04
C THR A 284 -2.26 -3.65 -1.84
N GLY A 285 -1.03 -3.37 -1.38
CA GLY A 285 0.18 -3.89 -2.06
C GLY A 285 0.32 -5.42 -1.99
N VAL A 286 -0.23 -6.05 -0.95
CA VAL A 286 -0.36 -7.52 -0.86
C VAL A 286 -1.43 -8.01 -1.85
N ASN A 287 -2.55 -7.30 -1.96
CA ASN A 287 -3.64 -7.65 -2.86
C ASN A 287 -3.25 -7.58 -4.34
N GLU A 288 -2.46 -6.59 -4.74
CA GLU A 288 -1.90 -6.52 -6.09
C GLU A 288 -1.03 -7.74 -6.42
N TYR A 289 -0.20 -8.20 -5.47
CA TYR A 289 0.67 -9.37 -5.65
C TYR A 289 -0.10 -10.72 -5.72
N TYR A 290 -1.28 -10.80 -5.10
CA TYR A 290 -2.18 -11.97 -5.10
C TYR A 290 -3.40 -11.84 -6.02
N ASP A 291 -3.49 -10.78 -6.84
CA ASP A 291 -4.59 -10.51 -7.78
C ASP A 291 -5.99 -10.40 -7.12
N ILE A 292 -6.04 -9.84 -5.91
CA ILE A 292 -7.23 -9.67 -5.08
C ILE A 292 -7.89 -8.30 -5.29
N PRO A 293 -9.12 -8.20 -5.83
CA PRO A 293 -9.80 -6.92 -6.00
C PRO A 293 -10.06 -6.23 -4.65
N SER A 294 -9.93 -4.89 -4.64
CA SER A 294 -10.05 -4.05 -3.45
C SER A 294 -11.03 -2.90 -3.69
N VAL A 295 -12.10 -2.86 -2.89
CA VAL A 295 -13.17 -1.84 -2.94
C VAL A 295 -13.10 -0.97 -1.69
N SER A 296 -12.97 0.35 -1.86
CA SER A 296 -12.70 1.31 -0.79
C SER A 296 -13.76 2.39 -0.68
N LEU A 297 -14.49 2.39 0.44
CA LEU A 297 -15.36 3.49 0.85
C LEU A 297 -14.54 4.76 1.08
N ARG A 298 -13.36 4.62 1.71
CA ARG A 298 -12.47 5.73 2.05
C ARG A 298 -12.11 6.57 0.83
N ASN A 299 -11.69 5.94 -0.27
CA ASN A 299 -11.22 6.65 -1.47
C ASN A 299 -12.33 7.50 -2.15
N VAL A 300 -13.60 7.21 -1.85
CA VAL A 300 -14.79 7.97 -2.25
C VAL A 300 -15.06 9.15 -1.31
N VAL A 301 -15.23 8.88 -0.01
CA VAL A 301 -15.78 9.89 0.92
C VAL A 301 -14.72 10.80 1.57
N LEU A 302 -13.48 10.32 1.74
CA LEU A 302 -12.44 11.00 2.52
C LEU A 302 -12.11 12.39 1.99
N TYR A 303 -11.97 12.56 0.68
CA TYR A 303 -11.72 13.85 0.04
C TYR A 303 -12.78 14.89 0.39
N HIS A 304 -14.03 14.45 0.42
CA HIS A 304 -15.18 15.32 0.61
C HIS A 304 -15.35 15.71 2.08
N ILE A 305 -15.11 14.77 3.01
CA ILE A 305 -15.03 15.05 4.46
C ILE A 305 -13.82 15.96 4.77
N LEU A 306 -12.70 15.81 4.07
CA LEU A 306 -11.55 16.69 4.25
C LEU A 306 -11.91 18.13 3.89
N GLU A 307 -12.36 18.42 2.68
CA GLU A 307 -12.70 19.81 2.31
C GLU A 307 -14.01 20.32 2.95
N ASN A 308 -14.90 19.43 3.43
CA ASN A 308 -16.15 19.76 4.14
C ASN A 308 -16.25 19.02 5.48
N ALA A 309 -15.48 19.48 6.48
CA ALA A 309 -15.32 18.82 7.78
C ALA A 309 -16.64 18.35 8.44
N HIS A 310 -17.71 19.15 8.37
CA HIS A 310 -19.01 18.85 8.99
C HIS A 310 -19.66 17.52 8.57
N LEU A 311 -19.21 16.93 7.46
CA LEU A 311 -19.70 15.63 6.97
C LEU A 311 -19.16 14.44 7.77
N ASP A 312 -18.23 14.63 8.70
CA ASP A 312 -17.88 13.60 9.69
C ASP A 312 -19.10 13.24 10.56
N ARG A 313 -19.88 14.23 11.01
CA ARG A 313 -21.15 14.06 11.76
C ARG A 313 -22.23 13.28 11.01
N ASP A 314 -22.17 13.27 9.67
CA ASP A 314 -23.10 12.58 8.77
C ASP A 314 -22.63 11.16 8.41
N MET A 315 -21.33 10.87 8.51
CA MET A 315 -20.73 9.58 8.14
C MET A 315 -20.43 8.67 9.34
N PHE A 316 -20.15 9.22 10.51
CA PHE A 316 -19.77 8.47 11.71
C PHE A 316 -20.91 8.30 12.72
N HIS A 317 -20.77 7.30 13.59
CA HIS A 317 -21.68 7.07 14.71
C HIS A 317 -21.48 8.15 15.79
N ARG A 318 -22.40 8.26 16.76
CA ARG A 318 -22.29 9.20 17.89
C ARG A 318 -22.17 8.43 19.19
N LEU A 319 -21.36 8.95 20.10
CA LEU A 319 -21.21 8.40 21.45
C LEU A 319 -22.46 8.71 22.30
N PRO A 320 -22.71 7.95 23.39
CA PRO A 320 -23.71 8.31 24.39
C PRO A 320 -23.54 9.77 24.86
N PRO A 321 -24.63 10.54 25.06
CA PRO A 321 -26.03 10.11 25.13
C PRO A 321 -26.78 9.98 23.78
N PHE A 322 -26.08 9.94 22.64
CA PHE A 322 -26.67 9.80 21.29
C PHE A 322 -27.57 10.97 20.85
N GLN A 323 -27.34 12.16 21.42
CA GLN A 323 -28.03 13.40 21.04
C GLN A 323 -27.35 14.04 19.80
N GLU A 324 -27.91 15.14 19.30
CA GLU A 324 -27.43 15.79 18.06
C GLU A 324 -26.06 16.48 18.22
N ASP A 325 -25.77 16.92 19.45
CA ASP A 325 -24.54 17.54 19.92
C ASP A 325 -23.50 16.55 20.48
N SER A 326 -23.85 15.26 20.58
CA SER A 326 -22.98 14.24 21.16
C SER A 326 -21.77 13.95 20.25
N GLN A 327 -20.61 13.72 20.87
CA GLN A 327 -19.32 13.52 20.19
C GLN A 327 -19.36 12.35 19.20
N GLU A 328 -18.71 12.52 18.05
CA GLU A 328 -18.54 11.53 17.00
C GLU A 328 -17.64 10.35 17.43
N ASP A 329 -18.12 9.13 17.21
CA ASP A 329 -17.28 7.94 17.15
C ASP A 329 -16.60 7.89 15.77
N LEU A 330 -15.52 8.66 15.62
CA LEU A 330 -14.67 8.70 14.42
C LEU A 330 -13.95 7.37 14.12
N ARG A 331 -14.32 6.24 14.75
CA ARG A 331 -13.88 4.89 14.40
C ARG A 331 -14.94 4.07 13.68
N HIS A 332 -16.23 4.28 13.99
CA HIS A 332 -17.31 3.45 13.48
C HIS A 332 -18.28 4.27 12.61
N MET A 333 -18.40 3.89 11.34
CA MET A 333 -19.34 4.53 10.42
C MET A 333 -20.80 4.24 10.81
N ASN A 334 -21.70 5.18 10.55
CA ASN A 334 -23.14 5.00 10.79
C ASN A 334 -23.84 4.31 9.60
N ARG A 335 -25.18 4.21 9.65
CA ARG A 335 -26.03 3.60 8.62
C ARG A 335 -25.77 4.11 7.19
N VAL A 336 -25.34 5.35 7.04
CA VAL A 336 -25.02 5.97 5.74
C VAL A 336 -23.72 5.38 5.19
N GLY A 337 -22.64 5.35 5.97
CA GLY A 337 -21.40 4.68 5.57
C GLY A 337 -21.58 3.18 5.34
N HIS A 338 -22.38 2.51 6.18
CA HIS A 338 -22.80 1.12 5.98
C HIS A 338 -23.51 0.89 4.64
N LYS A 339 -24.51 1.73 4.31
CA LYS A 339 -25.22 1.67 3.03
C LYS A 339 -24.26 1.88 1.86
N ILE A 340 -23.37 2.89 1.92
CA ILE A 340 -22.43 3.17 0.84
C ILE A 340 -21.44 2.01 0.64
N MET A 341 -20.90 1.42 1.71
CA MET A 341 -20.00 0.26 1.59
C MET A 341 -20.67 -0.92 0.88
N ALA A 342 -21.95 -1.20 1.21
CA ALA A 342 -22.73 -2.22 0.51
C ALA A 342 -22.96 -1.86 -0.97
N GLU A 343 -23.42 -0.64 -1.27
CA GLU A 343 -23.70 -0.21 -2.65
C GLU A 343 -22.44 -0.11 -3.53
N LEU A 344 -21.27 0.24 -2.97
CA LEU A 344 -20.00 0.19 -3.69
C LEU A 344 -19.58 -1.26 -4.03
N LEU A 345 -19.82 -2.22 -3.13
CA LEU A 345 -19.62 -3.65 -3.42
C LEU A 345 -20.63 -4.16 -4.47
N ILE A 346 -21.88 -3.72 -4.41
CA ILE A 346 -22.91 -4.07 -5.41
C ILE A 346 -22.55 -3.52 -6.79
N ALA A 347 -22.16 -2.25 -6.90
CA ALA A 347 -21.69 -1.65 -8.15
C ALA A 347 -20.46 -2.39 -8.71
N TYR A 348 -19.54 -2.83 -7.84
CA TYR A 348 -18.41 -3.65 -8.24
C TYR A 348 -18.83 -5.03 -8.78
N MET A 349 -19.78 -5.71 -8.12
CA MET A 349 -20.33 -6.97 -8.60
C MET A 349 -21.05 -6.81 -9.94
N GLN A 350 -21.91 -5.79 -10.08
CA GLN A 350 -22.58 -5.45 -11.33
C GLN A 350 -21.58 -5.27 -12.47
N ARG A 351 -20.52 -4.49 -12.26
CA ARG A 351 -19.43 -4.31 -13.22
C ARG A 351 -18.77 -5.65 -13.63
N GLN A 352 -18.47 -6.53 -12.68
CA GLN A 352 -17.87 -7.83 -13.01
C GLN A 352 -18.87 -8.83 -13.65
N ILE A 353 -20.17 -8.74 -13.38
CA ILE A 353 -21.24 -9.45 -14.10
C ILE A 353 -21.24 -9.00 -15.57
N CYS A 354 -21.20 -7.69 -15.84
CA CYS A 354 -21.15 -7.14 -17.20
C CYS A 354 -19.86 -7.54 -17.94
N ALA A 355 -18.72 -7.50 -17.26
CA ALA A 355 -17.44 -7.93 -17.81
C ALA A 355 -17.44 -9.44 -18.14
N GLN A 356 -18.05 -10.28 -17.28
CA GLN A 356 -18.18 -11.72 -17.52
C GLN A 356 -19.17 -12.03 -18.65
N GLY A 357 -20.29 -11.31 -18.75
CA GLY A 357 -21.25 -11.47 -19.84
C GLY A 357 -20.62 -11.16 -21.21
N ARG A 358 -19.90 -10.03 -21.32
CA ARG A 358 -19.16 -9.66 -22.54
C ARG A 358 -18.05 -10.66 -22.87
N LEU A 359 -17.35 -11.19 -21.87
CA LEU A 359 -16.34 -12.24 -22.02
C LEU A 359 -16.94 -13.57 -22.52
N LYS A 360 -18.14 -13.94 -22.04
CA LYS A 360 -18.89 -15.13 -22.50
C LYS A 360 -19.39 -14.97 -23.93
N ALA A 361 -19.71 -13.74 -24.37
CA ALA A 361 -20.12 -13.43 -25.73
C ALA A 361 -18.94 -13.41 -26.73
N ASN A 362 -17.76 -12.94 -26.31
CA ASN A 362 -16.54 -12.97 -27.14
C ASN A 362 -15.33 -13.52 -26.35
N PRO A 363 -15.12 -14.86 -26.31
CA PRO A 363 -13.98 -15.46 -25.62
C PRO A 363 -12.62 -15.19 -26.31
N SER A 364 -12.60 -14.75 -27.59
CA SER A 364 -11.35 -14.52 -28.33
C SER A 364 -10.52 -13.33 -27.81
N VAL A 365 -11.06 -12.52 -26.88
CA VAL A 365 -10.30 -11.50 -26.15
C VAL A 365 -9.30 -12.09 -25.14
N LEU A 366 -9.36 -13.41 -24.87
CA LEU A 366 -8.35 -14.14 -24.11
C LEU A 366 -7.23 -14.71 -24.99
N GLU A 367 -7.35 -14.64 -26.32
CA GLU A 367 -6.33 -15.13 -27.26
C GLU A 367 -5.27 -14.04 -27.47
N PHE A 368 -4.04 -14.35 -27.04
CA PHE A 368 -2.84 -13.52 -27.17
C PHE A 368 -1.61 -14.37 -27.51
N GLN A 369 -0.55 -13.74 -28.01
CA GLN A 369 0.70 -14.38 -28.40
C GLN A 369 1.85 -13.77 -27.60
N SER A 370 2.10 -14.34 -26.41
CA SER A 370 3.20 -13.90 -25.54
C SER A 370 4.55 -13.94 -26.27
N PRO A 371 5.33 -12.84 -26.26
CA PRO A 371 6.71 -12.84 -26.69
C PRO A 371 7.50 -13.93 -25.94
N GLY A 372 8.12 -14.86 -26.67
CA GLY A 372 8.92 -15.96 -26.11
C GLY A 372 8.19 -16.92 -25.14
N ASN A 373 6.86 -16.88 -25.04
CA ASN A 373 6.09 -17.53 -23.97
C ASN A 373 6.54 -17.10 -22.55
N THR A 374 6.79 -15.81 -22.37
CA THR A 374 7.32 -15.20 -21.14
C THR A 374 6.25 -14.58 -20.22
N LEU A 375 4.97 -14.59 -20.63
CA LEU A 375 3.82 -14.09 -19.88
C LEU A 375 2.88 -15.24 -19.44
N PRO A 376 2.26 -15.15 -18.25
CA PRO A 376 1.33 -16.18 -17.78
C PRO A 376 0.00 -16.12 -18.54
N GLY A 377 -0.53 -17.30 -18.88
CA GLY A 377 -1.85 -17.50 -19.46
C GLY A 377 -2.97 -17.57 -18.41
N PRO A 378 -4.25 -17.57 -18.82
CA PRO A 378 -5.38 -17.41 -17.90
C PRO A 378 -5.53 -18.48 -16.80
N GLY A 379 -4.96 -19.68 -16.98
CA GLY A 379 -4.95 -20.74 -15.97
C GLY A 379 -3.91 -20.52 -14.87
N GLU A 380 -2.72 -20.05 -15.23
CA GLU A 380 -1.62 -19.75 -14.30
C GLU A 380 -1.97 -18.58 -13.37
N LEU A 381 -2.85 -17.67 -13.82
CA LEU A 381 -3.34 -16.53 -13.04
C LEU A 381 -4.26 -16.89 -11.85
N GLU A 382 -4.67 -18.16 -11.67
CA GLU A 382 -5.32 -18.60 -10.42
C GLU A 382 -4.37 -19.32 -9.46
N GLU A 383 -3.10 -19.56 -9.83
CA GLU A 383 -2.13 -20.27 -9.00
C GLU A 383 -1.55 -19.39 -7.90
N MET A 384 -1.27 -19.99 -6.73
CA MET A 384 -0.72 -19.27 -5.59
C MET A 384 0.80 -19.09 -5.75
N PRO A 385 1.32 -17.84 -5.76
CA PRO A 385 2.75 -17.57 -5.91
C PRO A 385 3.66 -18.42 -5.02
N ARG A 386 4.72 -18.97 -5.62
CA ARG A 386 5.70 -19.86 -4.98
C ARG A 386 6.33 -19.26 -3.72
N LEU A 387 6.65 -17.96 -3.76
CA LEU A 387 7.15 -17.19 -2.63
C LEU A 387 6.08 -16.24 -2.09
N ARG A 388 6.37 -15.69 -0.92
CA ARG A 388 5.65 -14.58 -0.30
C ARG A 388 6.32 -13.25 -0.63
N MET A 389 5.52 -12.19 -0.63
CA MET A 389 5.93 -10.80 -0.87
C MET A 389 7.05 -10.38 0.10
N PHE A 390 6.96 -10.81 1.36
CA PHE A 390 7.92 -10.53 2.43
C PHE A 390 9.00 -11.62 2.59
N ARG A 391 9.51 -12.12 1.46
CA ARG A 391 10.67 -13.03 1.37
C ARG A 391 11.68 -12.49 0.37
N LYS A 392 12.96 -12.81 0.58
CA LYS A 392 14.00 -12.61 -0.42
C LYS A 392 13.75 -13.52 -1.62
N TYR A 393 14.18 -13.10 -2.81
CA TYR A 393 14.19 -14.01 -3.95
C TYR A 393 15.15 -15.17 -3.69
N VAL A 394 14.63 -16.40 -3.73
CA VAL A 394 15.40 -17.64 -3.62
C VAL A 394 14.97 -18.58 -4.74
N ARG A 395 15.93 -18.96 -5.59
CA ARG A 395 15.70 -19.64 -6.88
C ARG A 395 14.79 -20.88 -6.76
N ASN A 396 15.01 -21.75 -5.77
CA ASN A 396 14.34 -23.06 -5.65
C ASN A 396 13.49 -23.28 -4.37
N GLU A 397 13.09 -22.23 -3.64
CA GLU A 397 12.29 -22.35 -2.41
C GLU A 397 10.79 -22.18 -2.66
N ARG A 398 9.92 -23.08 -2.16
CA ARG A 398 8.46 -22.90 -2.17
C ARG A 398 7.93 -22.75 -0.74
N GLU A 399 7.17 -21.70 -0.49
CA GLU A 399 6.50 -21.49 0.79
C GLU A 399 5.43 -22.58 1.00
N SER A 400 5.47 -23.25 2.16
CA SER A 400 4.61 -24.41 2.43
C SER A 400 3.20 -23.98 2.85
N PRO A 401 2.14 -24.69 2.42
CA PRO A 401 0.81 -24.51 3.01
C PRO A 401 0.81 -24.90 4.49
N ILE A 402 0.10 -24.13 5.30
CA ILE A 402 0.02 -24.29 6.75
C ILE A 402 -1.46 -24.34 7.14
N LYS A 403 -1.86 -25.47 7.73
CA LYS A 403 -3.14 -25.58 8.44
C LYS A 403 -2.92 -25.21 9.90
N THR A 404 -3.91 -24.57 10.51
CA THR A 404 -3.88 -24.14 11.91
C THR A 404 -4.90 -24.91 12.72
N THR A 405 -4.71 -24.95 14.03
CA THR A 405 -5.71 -25.38 15.00
C THR A 405 -5.95 -24.19 15.91
N CYS A 406 -7.19 -23.71 15.97
CA CYS A 406 -7.58 -22.58 16.81
C CYS A 406 -8.68 -23.02 17.77
N LEU A 407 -8.47 -22.78 19.07
CA LEU A 407 -9.51 -22.82 20.08
C LEU A 407 -9.85 -21.37 20.43
N SER A 408 -11.10 -20.92 20.24
CA SER A 408 -11.47 -19.50 20.39
C SER A 408 -12.67 -19.31 21.32
N THR A 409 -12.65 -18.29 22.18
CA THR A 409 -13.79 -17.89 23.03
C THR A 409 -15.01 -17.43 22.21
N ARG A 410 -14.84 -17.26 20.90
CA ARG A 410 -15.83 -16.77 19.95
C ARG A 410 -16.16 -17.79 18.84
N SER A 411 -15.55 -18.98 18.88
CA SER A 411 -15.91 -20.07 17.96
C SER A 411 -17.08 -20.90 18.49
N LYS A 412 -17.95 -21.32 17.57
CA LYS A 412 -18.96 -22.37 17.81
C LYS A 412 -18.44 -23.78 17.43
N LYS A 413 -17.40 -23.88 16.59
CA LYS A 413 -16.82 -25.14 16.11
C LYS A 413 -15.84 -25.70 17.15
N HIS A 414 -14.81 -24.93 17.50
CA HIS A 414 -13.82 -25.28 18.52
C HIS A 414 -13.72 -24.18 19.60
N PRO A 415 -14.64 -24.18 20.60
CA PRO A 415 -14.64 -23.17 21.66
C PRO A 415 -13.42 -23.33 22.59
N LEU A 416 -12.79 -22.21 22.96
CA LEU A 416 -11.73 -22.19 23.98
C LEU A 416 -12.34 -22.47 25.36
N LYS A 417 -12.22 -23.72 25.82
CA LYS A 417 -12.71 -24.14 27.14
C LYS A 417 -11.57 -24.68 28.00
N PRO A 418 -11.42 -24.19 29.25
CA PRO A 418 -10.40 -24.69 30.16
C PRO A 418 -10.75 -26.09 30.69
N ILE A 419 -9.73 -26.91 30.85
CA ILE A 419 -9.82 -28.24 31.49
C ILE A 419 -9.64 -28.14 33.01
N ARG A 420 -8.97 -27.08 33.49
CA ARG A 420 -8.79 -26.73 34.91
C ARG A 420 -8.75 -25.20 35.03
N GLN A 421 -9.37 -24.63 36.07
CA GLN A 421 -9.33 -23.19 36.34
C GLN A 421 -9.45 -22.88 37.83
N GLU A 422 -8.79 -21.80 38.27
CA GLU A 422 -8.79 -21.25 39.61
C GLU A 422 -8.69 -19.73 39.50
N GLY A 423 -9.72 -18.99 39.93
CA GLY A 423 -9.78 -17.52 39.78
C GLY A 423 -10.11 -16.98 38.37
N TRP A 424 -10.06 -17.82 37.33
CA TRP A 424 -10.50 -17.47 35.97
C TRP A 424 -11.99 -17.78 35.73
N SER A 425 -12.64 -17.01 34.85
CA SER A 425 -14.04 -17.18 34.45
C SER A 425 -14.30 -16.78 32.99
N GLU A 426 -15.38 -17.30 32.40
CA GLU A 426 -15.90 -16.82 31.11
C GLU A 426 -16.63 -15.48 31.30
N TRP A 427 -16.37 -14.50 30.42
CA TRP A 427 -17.05 -13.21 30.37
C TRP A 427 -17.47 -12.89 28.94
N ALA A 428 -18.66 -12.33 28.76
CA ALA A 428 -19.14 -11.88 27.46
C ALA A 428 -19.98 -10.60 27.56
N TRP A 429 -19.78 -9.67 26.62
CA TRP A 429 -20.62 -8.49 26.43
C TRP A 429 -20.85 -8.24 24.94
N LYS A 430 -22.12 -8.23 24.54
CA LYS A 430 -22.53 -8.36 23.12
C LYS A 430 -21.78 -9.55 22.49
N GLU A 431 -20.97 -9.31 21.47
CA GLU A 431 -20.19 -10.34 20.75
C GLU A 431 -18.71 -10.42 21.20
N LYS A 432 -18.32 -9.64 22.23
CA LYS A 432 -16.96 -9.68 22.80
C LYS A 432 -16.92 -10.67 23.95
N SER A 433 -16.53 -11.92 23.66
CA SER A 433 -16.29 -12.98 24.65
C SER A 433 -14.79 -13.13 24.97
N TYR A 434 -14.48 -13.43 26.23
CA TYR A 434 -13.14 -13.68 26.77
C TYR A 434 -13.18 -14.75 27.88
N VAL A 435 -12.03 -15.36 28.15
CA VAL A 435 -11.74 -16.04 29.43
C VAL A 435 -10.79 -15.14 30.20
N LEU A 436 -11.16 -14.72 31.42
CA LEU A 436 -10.42 -13.70 32.17
C LEU A 436 -10.25 -14.00 33.65
N ALA A 437 -9.23 -13.40 34.25
CA ALA A 437 -9.00 -13.32 35.69
C ALA A 437 -8.49 -11.92 36.07
N LYS A 438 -8.57 -11.58 37.36
CA LYS A 438 -8.08 -10.31 37.94
C LYS A 438 -7.08 -10.48 39.08
N GLU A 439 -7.06 -11.64 39.75
CA GLU A 439 -6.26 -11.85 40.96
C GLU A 439 -4.89 -12.46 40.63
N PRO A 440 -3.77 -11.92 41.14
CA PRO A 440 -2.46 -12.57 41.09
C PRO A 440 -2.49 -14.01 41.60
N GLY A 441 -1.79 -14.91 40.91
CA GLY A 441 -1.79 -16.36 41.19
C GLY A 441 -2.99 -17.13 40.63
N ALA A 442 -4.02 -16.47 40.07
CA ALA A 442 -5.13 -17.15 39.40
C ALA A 442 -4.62 -17.95 38.18
N ARG A 443 -5.01 -19.22 38.07
CA ARG A 443 -4.50 -20.21 37.10
C ARG A 443 -5.58 -20.75 36.17
N VAL A 444 -5.22 -20.99 34.91
CA VAL A 444 -6.07 -21.67 33.92
C VAL A 444 -5.25 -22.63 33.07
N THR A 445 -5.78 -23.81 32.78
CA THR A 445 -5.17 -24.79 31.88
C THR A 445 -6.14 -25.17 30.76
N PHE A 446 -5.62 -25.25 29.53
CA PHE A 446 -6.32 -25.72 28.33
C PHE A 446 -5.61 -26.96 27.74
N ALA A 447 -6.35 -27.80 27.02
CA ALA A 447 -5.76 -28.86 26.18
C ALA A 447 -5.61 -28.36 24.73
N ILE A 448 -4.54 -28.73 24.04
CA ILE A 448 -4.34 -28.43 22.61
C ILE A 448 -3.60 -29.55 21.89
N THR A 449 -3.92 -29.76 20.61
CA THR A 449 -3.12 -30.61 19.71
C THR A 449 -2.09 -29.77 18.97
N VAL A 450 -0.81 -30.01 19.24
CA VAL A 450 0.31 -29.29 18.63
C VAL A 450 0.69 -29.93 17.30
N GLY A 451 0.81 -29.13 16.24
CA GLY A 451 1.22 -29.59 14.92
C GLY A 451 2.75 -29.75 14.76
N PRO A 452 3.25 -30.31 13.64
CA PRO A 452 4.68 -30.57 13.41
C PRO A 452 5.58 -29.33 13.37
N MET A 453 5.04 -28.12 13.28
CA MET A 453 5.83 -26.89 13.42
C MET A 453 6.21 -26.62 14.90
N GLY A 454 5.50 -27.23 15.85
CA GLY A 454 5.82 -27.16 17.27
C GLY A 454 5.65 -25.77 17.89
N VAL A 455 4.79 -24.91 17.33
CA VAL A 455 4.56 -23.54 17.83
C VAL A 455 3.15 -23.39 18.38
N VAL A 456 3.06 -22.74 19.55
CA VAL A 456 1.81 -22.46 20.27
C VAL A 456 1.74 -20.97 20.62
N LYS A 457 0.61 -20.33 20.32
CA LYS A 457 0.31 -18.93 20.64
C LYS A 457 -0.97 -18.81 21.47
N ILE A 458 -1.14 -17.66 22.13
CA ILE A 458 -2.46 -17.11 22.48
C ILE A 458 -2.74 -15.82 21.71
N SER A 459 -4.02 -15.56 21.42
CA SER A 459 -4.51 -14.20 21.19
C SER A 459 -5.21 -13.68 22.44
N TYR A 460 -4.98 -12.42 22.81
CA TYR A 460 -5.49 -11.78 24.02
C TYR A 460 -5.81 -10.31 23.76
N LEU A 461 -6.62 -9.67 24.62
CA LEU A 461 -6.84 -8.22 24.54
C LEU A 461 -5.60 -7.47 25.02
N LYS A 462 -5.13 -6.48 24.24
CA LYS A 462 -4.11 -5.52 24.68
C LYS A 462 -4.70 -4.10 24.73
N SER A 463 -4.43 -3.37 25.82
CA SER A 463 -5.12 -2.11 26.15
C SER A 463 -4.38 -1.30 27.22
N LYS A 464 -4.41 0.03 27.08
CA LYS A 464 -4.02 1.01 28.11
C LYS A 464 -5.13 1.25 29.16
N THR A 465 -6.38 0.91 28.82
CA THR A 465 -7.61 1.39 29.48
C THR A 465 -8.17 0.43 30.53
N PHE A 466 -7.99 -0.89 30.37
CA PHE A 466 -8.68 -1.90 31.19
C PHE A 466 -7.87 -2.43 32.39
N GLY A 467 -6.83 -1.72 32.84
CA GLY A 467 -5.98 -2.15 33.97
C GLY A 467 -5.37 -3.55 33.76
N LEU A 468 -4.81 -3.77 32.57
CA LEU A 468 -4.47 -5.13 32.12
C LEU A 468 -3.10 -5.59 32.65
N GLY A 469 -3.11 -6.70 33.38
CA GLY A 469 -1.96 -7.30 34.01
C GLY A 469 -1.01 -8.05 33.08
N ASN A 470 -0.04 -8.71 33.70
CA ASN A 470 0.83 -9.67 33.02
C ASN A 470 0.42 -11.10 33.35
N VAL A 471 0.57 -12.00 32.39
CA VAL A 471 0.36 -13.45 32.55
C VAL A 471 1.65 -14.19 32.23
N LYS A 472 2.03 -15.21 33.01
CA LYS A 472 3.03 -16.21 32.58
C LYS A 472 2.30 -17.42 32.02
N CYS A 473 2.73 -17.93 30.87
CA CYS A 473 2.16 -19.14 30.25
C CYS A 473 3.26 -20.14 29.87
N TRP A 474 2.97 -21.44 30.00
CA TRP A 474 3.89 -22.53 29.67
C TRP A 474 3.17 -23.78 29.15
N ILE A 475 3.95 -24.72 28.61
CA ILE A 475 3.48 -26.00 28.08
C ILE A 475 3.73 -27.13 29.09
N ASP A 476 2.74 -28.00 29.25
CA ASP A 476 2.71 -29.13 30.18
C ASP A 476 3.19 -28.73 31.59
N ASN A 477 4.16 -29.46 32.14
CA ASN A 477 4.75 -29.22 33.45
C ASN A 477 6.02 -28.33 33.40
N ASN A 478 6.33 -27.70 32.26
CA ASN A 478 7.59 -26.98 32.07
C ASN A 478 7.50 -25.47 32.40
N GLU A 479 7.08 -25.14 33.63
CA GLU A 479 7.01 -23.75 34.11
C GLU A 479 8.36 -23.02 34.02
N SER A 480 9.49 -23.74 34.07
CA SER A 480 10.84 -23.16 33.87
C SER A 480 11.07 -22.53 32.50
N SER A 481 10.22 -22.85 31.52
CA SER A 481 10.25 -22.29 30.16
C SER A 481 9.20 -21.20 29.91
N ALA A 482 8.45 -20.79 30.95
CA ALA A 482 7.30 -19.91 30.81
C ALA A 482 7.62 -18.58 30.12
N ARG A 483 6.68 -18.10 29.32
CA ARG A 483 6.71 -16.75 28.71
C ARG A 483 5.83 -15.82 29.51
N VAL A 484 6.38 -14.69 29.93
CA VAL A 484 5.60 -13.54 30.40
C VAL A 484 5.03 -12.80 29.18
N ILE A 485 3.74 -12.50 29.23
CA ILE A 485 2.96 -11.83 28.19
C ILE A 485 2.20 -10.68 28.86
N GLU A 486 2.33 -9.48 28.30
CA GLU A 486 1.84 -8.24 28.91
C GLU A 486 0.52 -7.79 28.29
N GLY A 487 -0.54 -7.62 29.08
CA GLY A 487 -1.83 -7.09 28.62
C GLY A 487 -1.85 -5.56 28.46
N TRP A 488 -0.95 -4.85 29.14
CA TRP A 488 -0.85 -3.39 29.05
C TRP A 488 0.03 -2.89 27.89
N TRP A 489 -0.27 -1.69 27.40
CA TRP A 489 0.61 -0.87 26.57
C TRP A 489 0.32 0.62 26.74
N ASN A 490 1.22 1.48 26.24
CA ASN A 490 1.01 2.94 26.22
C ASN A 490 0.29 3.45 24.95
N GLU A 491 -0.40 2.58 24.20
CA GLU A 491 -1.15 2.97 23.01
C GLU A 491 -2.50 3.59 23.42
N GLU A 492 -2.75 4.85 23.04
CA GLU A 492 -4.00 5.55 23.35
C GLU A 492 -5.14 5.14 22.40
N GLY A 493 -6.39 5.08 22.87
CA GLY A 493 -7.56 4.65 22.09
C GLY A 493 -7.57 3.16 21.66
N LEU A 494 -6.43 2.49 21.59
CA LEU A 494 -6.28 1.14 21.05
C LEU A 494 -6.61 0.04 22.07
N ASN A 495 -7.68 -0.69 21.72
CA ASN A 495 -8.29 -1.75 22.51
C ASN A 495 -8.58 -2.95 21.59
N ILE A 496 -7.54 -3.71 21.22
CA ILE A 496 -7.58 -4.72 20.15
C ILE A 496 -6.93 -6.05 20.56
N SER A 497 -7.20 -7.13 19.82
CA SER A 497 -6.48 -8.39 20.00
C SER A 497 -5.02 -8.27 19.56
N ARG A 498 -4.09 -8.85 20.33
CA ARG A 498 -2.72 -9.13 19.90
C ARG A 498 -2.38 -10.62 20.09
N ASP A 499 -1.47 -11.11 19.25
CA ASP A 499 -0.91 -12.47 19.33
C ASP A 499 0.42 -12.53 20.11
N SER A 500 0.71 -13.64 20.78
CA SER A 500 2.05 -13.91 21.32
C SER A 500 2.40 -15.40 21.38
N GLU A 501 3.64 -15.72 20.97
CA GLU A 501 4.23 -17.07 21.11
C GLU A 501 4.40 -17.43 22.59
N ILE A 502 3.76 -18.51 23.04
CA ILE A 502 4.02 -19.16 24.33
C ILE A 502 5.22 -20.11 24.20
N ALA A 503 5.27 -20.90 23.13
CA ALA A 503 6.36 -21.86 22.93
C ALA A 503 6.60 -22.16 21.45
N ALA A 504 7.83 -22.53 21.12
CA ALA A 504 8.24 -22.99 19.81
C ALA A 504 9.26 -24.13 19.91
N GLY A 505 9.14 -25.15 19.06
CA GLY A 505 9.89 -26.41 19.17
C GLY A 505 9.25 -27.45 20.10
N VAL A 506 7.97 -27.28 20.42
CA VAL A 506 7.14 -28.29 21.11
C VAL A 506 6.97 -29.51 20.21
N SER A 507 6.86 -30.71 20.78
CA SER A 507 6.53 -31.93 20.03
C SER A 507 5.16 -31.84 19.36
N SER A 508 4.93 -32.62 18.30
CA SER A 508 3.58 -32.79 17.76
C SER A 508 2.83 -33.88 18.52
N GLY A 509 1.63 -33.56 18.99
CA GLY A 509 0.84 -34.43 19.88
C GLY A 509 -0.14 -33.63 20.74
N PRO A 510 -0.88 -34.28 21.65
CA PRO A 510 -1.66 -33.59 22.67
C PRO A 510 -0.75 -32.99 23.74
N HIS A 511 -1.00 -31.75 24.12
CA HIS A 511 -0.29 -31.01 25.15
C HIS A 511 -1.28 -30.20 26.02
N GLU A 512 -0.85 -29.83 27.22
CA GLU A 512 -1.56 -28.87 28.07
C GLU A 512 -0.87 -27.49 28.01
N VAL A 513 -1.64 -26.41 28.11
CA VAL A 513 -1.12 -25.04 28.21
C VAL A 513 -1.69 -24.41 29.46
N THR A 514 -0.82 -24.06 30.40
CA THR A 514 -1.20 -23.40 31.65
C THR A 514 -0.77 -21.94 31.63
N CYS A 515 -1.64 -21.05 32.10
CA CYS A 515 -1.39 -19.62 32.27
C CYS A 515 -1.74 -19.17 33.69
N GLU A 516 -0.97 -18.24 34.25
CA GLU A 516 -1.10 -17.71 35.61
C GLU A 516 -0.92 -16.18 35.64
N ILE A 517 -1.81 -15.46 36.30
CA ILE A 517 -1.70 -14.00 36.50
C ILE A 517 -0.51 -13.69 37.43
N LEU A 518 0.35 -12.75 37.04
CA LEU A 518 1.52 -12.35 37.84
C LEU A 518 1.20 -11.26 38.87
N GLN A 519 2.02 -11.23 39.92
CA GLN A 519 2.03 -10.17 40.92
C GLN A 519 2.84 -8.94 40.45
N GLU A 520 3.74 -9.12 39.49
CA GLU A 520 4.32 -8.06 38.67
C GLU A 520 3.36 -7.69 37.53
N THR A 521 3.01 -6.42 37.39
CA THR A 521 2.21 -5.90 36.28
C THR A 521 2.96 -4.83 35.50
N SER A 522 2.71 -4.73 34.20
CA SER A 522 3.22 -3.66 33.33
C SER A 522 2.23 -2.48 33.22
N ASP A 523 1.05 -2.57 33.86
CA ASP A 523 0.13 -1.43 34.01
C ASP A 523 0.59 -0.48 35.14
N PRO A 524 0.86 0.82 34.84
CA PRO A 524 1.17 1.82 35.86
C PRO A 524 0.04 2.06 36.89
N GLY A 525 -1.20 1.68 36.57
CA GLY A 525 -2.34 1.71 37.50
C GLY A 525 -2.32 0.59 38.56
N GLY A 526 -1.43 -0.40 38.43
CA GLY A 526 -1.41 -1.57 39.32
C GLY A 526 -2.49 -2.61 39.00
N GLY A 527 -3.11 -2.55 37.83
CA GLY A 527 -4.12 -3.50 37.38
C GLY A 527 -3.54 -4.87 37.02
N HIS A 528 -4.31 -5.92 37.33
CA HIS A 528 -3.92 -7.33 37.15
C HIS A 528 -4.87 -8.12 36.21
N GLU A 529 -5.79 -7.44 35.50
CA GLU A 529 -6.78 -8.14 34.68
C GLU A 529 -6.16 -8.71 33.38
N PHE A 530 -6.46 -9.96 33.01
CA PHE A 530 -6.00 -10.49 31.72
C PHE A 530 -7.15 -11.19 30.99
N ARG A 531 -7.30 -10.90 29.68
CA ARG A 531 -8.42 -11.42 28.86
C ARG A 531 -7.92 -12.24 27.66
N LEU A 532 -8.04 -13.56 27.75
CA LEU A 532 -7.74 -14.49 26.66
C LEU A 532 -8.88 -14.52 25.61
N ILE A 533 -8.51 -14.66 24.34
CA ILE A 533 -9.42 -14.75 23.17
C ILE A 533 -9.28 -16.10 22.47
N SER A 534 -8.05 -16.60 22.30
CA SER A 534 -7.81 -17.91 21.68
C SER A 534 -6.50 -18.54 22.14
N LEU A 535 -6.38 -19.85 21.87
CA LEU A 535 -5.15 -20.63 21.95
C LEU A 535 -4.97 -21.34 20.59
N THR A 536 -3.80 -21.20 19.97
CA THR A 536 -3.59 -21.65 18.58
C THR A 536 -2.28 -22.42 18.37
N SER A 537 -2.27 -23.28 17.35
CA SER A 537 -1.21 -24.23 17.01
C SER A 537 -1.03 -24.34 15.49
N CYS A 538 0.21 -24.51 15.02
CA CYS A 538 0.55 -24.53 13.59
C CYS A 538 0.96 -25.93 13.08
N ARG A 539 0.42 -26.33 11.92
CA ARG A 539 0.68 -27.63 11.25
C ARG A 539 0.98 -27.46 9.76
N GLN A 540 2.22 -27.76 9.36
CA GLN A 540 2.59 -27.90 7.95
C GLN A 540 1.83 -29.07 7.30
N THR A 541 1.42 -28.94 6.04
CA THR A 541 0.84 -30.04 5.26
C THR A 541 1.93 -30.99 4.78
N GLY A 542 1.80 -32.28 5.09
CA GLY A 542 2.79 -33.29 4.73
C GLY A 542 2.31 -34.18 3.58
N ILE A 543 2.74 -33.90 2.35
CA ILE A 543 2.72 -34.87 1.25
C ILE A 543 4.15 -35.41 1.10
N SER A 544 4.40 -36.58 1.68
CA SER A 544 5.70 -37.24 1.68
C SER A 544 5.98 -37.95 0.34
N TRP A 545 6.42 -37.21 -0.67
CA TRP A 545 7.18 -37.81 -1.76
C TRP A 545 8.58 -38.18 -1.23
N LEU A 546 8.91 -39.48 -1.28
CA LEU A 546 10.14 -40.04 -0.74
C LEU A 546 11.38 -39.62 -1.55
N VAL A 547 11.98 -38.49 -1.17
CA VAL A 547 13.32 -38.09 -1.63
C VAL A 547 14.25 -38.08 -0.42
N TRP A 548 15.15 -39.06 -0.37
CA TRP A 548 16.19 -39.13 0.67
C TRP A 548 17.29 -38.10 0.38
N GLY A 549 17.31 -37.01 1.15
CA GLY A 549 18.35 -35.98 1.08
C GLY A 549 18.55 -35.29 2.43
N ASP A 550 19.73 -35.44 3.02
CA ASP A 550 20.11 -34.86 4.31
C ASP A 550 20.24 -33.33 4.22
N TYR A 551 19.17 -32.58 4.53
CA TYR A 551 19.18 -31.13 4.54
C TYR A 551 19.32 -30.54 5.95
N LYS A 552 20.49 -29.96 6.22
CA LYS A 552 20.78 -29.27 7.49
C LYS A 552 20.12 -27.89 7.56
N GLY A 553 18.89 -27.87 8.10
CA GLY A 553 18.39 -26.82 8.99
C GLY A 553 18.47 -25.36 8.53
N HIS A 554 17.53 -24.94 7.68
CA HIS A 554 17.07 -23.55 7.59
C HIS A 554 15.67 -23.40 8.20
N LYS A 555 15.36 -22.25 8.81
CA LYS A 555 14.19 -22.06 9.69
C LYS A 555 12.97 -21.46 8.96
N LEU A 556 11.99 -22.27 8.60
CA LEU A 556 10.62 -21.77 8.38
C LEU A 556 9.98 -21.50 9.76
N LYS A 557 9.60 -20.24 10.04
CA LYS A 557 9.02 -19.83 11.33
C LYS A 557 8.04 -18.64 11.33
N GLN A 558 8.01 -17.79 10.29
CA GLN A 558 7.40 -16.45 10.38
C GLN A 558 5.90 -16.38 10.74
N VAL A 559 5.06 -17.36 10.37
CA VAL A 559 3.60 -17.32 10.65
C VAL A 559 3.29 -17.34 12.14
N CYS A 560 4.08 -18.13 12.87
CA CYS A 560 3.80 -18.51 14.24
C CYS A 560 4.69 -17.76 15.24
N GLN A 561 5.67 -16.98 14.76
CA GLN A 561 6.50 -16.10 15.57
C GLN A 561 6.14 -14.63 15.36
N THR A 562 5.69 -13.95 16.41
CA THR A 562 5.64 -12.48 16.43
C THR A 562 7.07 -11.93 16.33
N GLN A 563 7.34 -11.01 15.41
CA GLN A 563 8.67 -10.41 15.25
C GLN A 563 9.02 -9.56 16.49
N LYS A 564 9.91 -10.07 17.36
CA LYS A 564 10.68 -9.21 18.26
C LYS A 564 11.85 -8.62 17.47
N PHE A 565 11.86 -7.29 17.30
CA PHE A 565 13.12 -6.58 17.06
C PHE A 565 14.03 -6.82 18.26
N LEU A 566 15.17 -7.48 18.03
CA LEU A 566 16.20 -7.66 19.04
C LEU A 566 17.57 -7.30 18.46
N LEU A 567 17.98 -6.05 18.68
CA LEU A 567 19.36 -5.65 18.59
C LEU A 567 20.17 -6.42 19.66
N LEU A 568 20.87 -7.50 19.26
CA LEU A 568 22.20 -7.88 19.77
C LEU A 568 22.74 -9.20 19.16
N SER A 569 23.74 -9.05 18.30
CA SER A 569 24.91 -9.94 18.12
C SER A 569 24.72 -11.47 18.06
N LEU A 570 24.93 -12.05 16.86
CA LEU A 570 25.43 -13.43 16.71
C LEU A 570 26.91 -13.53 17.12
N ALA A 571 27.21 -13.41 18.42
CA ALA A 571 28.58 -13.39 18.96
C ALA A 571 28.86 -14.46 20.04
N THR A 572 27.97 -15.42 20.25
CA THR A 572 28.06 -16.41 21.35
C THR A 572 27.79 -17.86 20.92
N LEU A 573 28.37 -18.32 19.80
CA LEU A 573 28.34 -19.74 19.40
C LEU A 573 29.68 -20.32 18.88
N SER A 574 30.82 -19.75 19.29
CA SER A 574 32.17 -20.30 19.00
C SER A 574 32.96 -20.74 20.25
N SER A 575 32.33 -20.70 21.44
CA SER A 575 32.98 -21.00 22.73
C SER A 575 33.14 -22.49 23.04
N MET A 576 32.50 -23.39 22.27
CA MET A 576 32.58 -24.84 22.46
C MET A 576 33.08 -25.58 21.21
N LEU A 577 34.36 -25.42 20.87
CA LEU A 577 35.17 -26.43 20.16
C LEU A 577 36.68 -26.07 20.17
N ARG A 578 37.30 -26.05 21.36
CA ARG A 578 38.77 -25.87 21.49
C ARG A 578 39.50 -27.22 21.37
N SER A 579 40.06 -27.52 20.21
CA SER A 579 41.09 -28.56 20.06
C SER A 579 42.08 -28.26 18.91
N PRO A 580 43.30 -27.79 19.20
CA PRO A 580 44.30 -27.43 18.18
C PRO A 580 45.05 -28.66 17.61
N ARG A 581 44.35 -29.78 17.38
CA ARG A 581 44.95 -31.06 16.93
C ARG A 581 44.24 -31.75 15.76
N ILE A 582 43.20 -31.14 15.16
CA ILE A 582 42.48 -31.71 14.00
C ILE A 582 42.39 -30.68 12.85
N SER A 583 43.52 -30.00 12.56
CA SER A 583 43.66 -29.06 11.43
C SER A 583 44.86 -29.37 10.52
N LEU A 584 45.53 -30.51 10.76
CA LEU A 584 46.79 -30.91 10.12
C LEU A 584 46.72 -32.31 9.46
N ILE A 585 45.51 -32.86 9.35
CA ILE A 585 45.23 -34.18 8.75
C ILE A 585 44.28 -34.06 7.55
N ILE A 586 43.27 -33.18 7.62
CA ILE A 586 42.28 -32.98 6.56
C ILE A 586 42.91 -32.29 5.32
N THR A 587 43.80 -31.32 5.55
CA THR A 587 44.52 -30.57 4.51
C THR A 587 45.48 -31.42 3.67
N SER A 588 45.75 -32.67 4.09
CA SER A 588 46.64 -33.61 3.38
C SER A 588 45.89 -34.73 2.65
N LEU A 589 44.55 -34.79 2.75
CA LEU A 589 43.72 -35.80 2.08
C LEU A 589 43.01 -35.26 0.83
N VAL A 590 42.68 -33.96 0.80
CA VAL A 590 42.01 -33.34 -0.37
C VAL A 590 42.96 -33.24 -1.58
N THR A 591 44.25 -33.02 -1.35
CA THR A 591 45.29 -32.96 -2.40
C THR A 591 45.69 -34.30 -3.01
N LEU A 592 45.11 -35.43 -2.55
CA LEU A 592 45.45 -36.77 -3.06
C LEU A 592 44.36 -37.40 -3.95
N TYR A 593 43.21 -36.73 -4.15
CA TYR A 593 42.08 -37.29 -4.93
C TYR A 593 41.86 -36.64 -6.30
N ALA A 594 42.62 -35.60 -6.63
CA ALA A 594 42.43 -34.79 -7.86
C ALA A 594 43.36 -35.19 -9.03
N ALA A 595 44.02 -36.36 -9.00
CA ALA A 595 45.15 -36.66 -9.89
C ALA A 595 45.26 -38.13 -10.36
N THR A 596 44.15 -38.89 -10.49
CA THR A 596 44.19 -40.25 -11.07
C THR A 596 42.97 -40.60 -11.94
N VAL A 597 43.27 -41.12 -13.14
CA VAL A 597 42.39 -41.81 -14.12
C VAL A 597 41.38 -40.95 -14.91
N THR A 598 41.81 -40.57 -16.11
CA THR A 598 40.96 -40.49 -17.31
C THR A 598 41.06 -41.83 -18.07
N PHE A 599 39.97 -42.37 -18.65
CA PHE A 599 39.84 -42.98 -20.01
C PHE A 599 38.73 -44.05 -20.18
N PHE A 600 38.25 -44.18 -21.45
CA PHE A 600 37.34 -45.22 -22.04
C PHE A 600 35.85 -45.25 -21.57
N VAL A 601 34.81 -45.60 -22.36
CA VAL A 601 34.47 -45.59 -23.83
C VAL A 601 33.03 -46.19 -23.98
N LEU A 602 32.15 -46.04 -25.00
CA LEU A 602 32.03 -45.36 -26.32
C LEU A 602 30.57 -44.79 -26.41
N GLY A 603 30.17 -43.88 -27.32
CA GLY A 603 29.79 -44.13 -28.73
C GLY A 603 28.25 -44.16 -28.93
N GLY A 604 27.61 -43.83 -30.05
CA GLY A 604 28.00 -43.08 -31.27
C GLY A 604 26.94 -41.97 -31.53
N SER A 605 26.62 -41.44 -32.72
CA SER A 605 27.10 -41.57 -34.11
C SER A 605 26.44 -40.45 -34.95
N ALA A 606 27.11 -39.91 -35.97
CA ALA A 606 26.67 -38.75 -36.79
C ALA A 606 25.83 -39.18 -38.04
N PRO A 607 25.54 -38.36 -39.09
CA PRO A 607 25.75 -36.92 -39.31
C PRO A 607 24.59 -36.13 -39.99
N GLY A 608 24.76 -34.81 -40.18
CA GLY A 608 24.02 -33.95 -41.12
C GLY A 608 24.78 -32.63 -41.37
N ALA A 609 24.88 -32.15 -42.62
CA ALA A 609 25.80 -31.05 -43.01
C ALA A 609 25.35 -30.30 -44.30
N TRP A 610 26.21 -29.38 -44.80
CA TRP A 610 26.07 -28.53 -46.02
C TRP A 610 25.07 -27.34 -45.83
N ILE A 611 25.26 -26.11 -46.33
CA ILE A 611 26.29 -25.53 -47.25
C ILE A 611 26.55 -24.03 -46.97
N ASP A 612 27.65 -23.49 -47.51
CA ASP A 612 28.11 -22.08 -47.42
C ASP A 612 27.25 -21.02 -48.15
N GLY A 613 27.51 -19.73 -47.90
CA GLY A 613 26.86 -18.61 -48.60
C GLY A 613 27.45 -17.21 -48.35
N PHE A 614 28.64 -16.91 -48.89
CA PHE A 614 29.23 -15.56 -48.91
C PHE A 614 28.46 -14.57 -49.82
N PHE A 615 28.41 -13.27 -49.46
CA PHE A 615 28.81 -12.16 -50.36
C PHE A 615 29.03 -10.83 -49.59
N LEU A 616 29.45 -9.77 -50.30
CA LEU A 616 30.18 -8.60 -49.77
C LEU A 616 29.49 -7.23 -50.03
N HIS A 617 30.03 -6.22 -49.34
CA HIS A 617 29.87 -4.74 -49.47
C HIS A 617 29.38 -4.12 -50.79
N LEU A 618 28.75 -2.93 -50.67
CA LEU A 618 29.17 -1.57 -51.13
C LEU A 618 28.05 -0.57 -50.68
N SER A 619 28.28 0.60 -50.04
CA SER A 619 28.70 1.93 -50.55
C SER A 619 27.79 2.50 -51.69
N GLU A 620 27.44 3.79 -51.79
CA GLU A 620 27.86 5.01 -51.07
C GLU A 620 26.94 6.25 -51.35
N THR A 621 27.01 7.29 -50.51
CA THR A 621 26.79 8.75 -50.80
C THR A 621 25.47 9.39 -51.34
N ASN A 622 25.12 10.55 -50.72
CA ASN A 622 24.70 11.86 -51.31
C ASN A 622 23.35 12.02 -52.09
N ALA A 623 22.76 13.23 -52.23
CA ALA A 623 22.76 14.48 -51.43
C ALA A 623 21.66 15.48 -51.89
N SER A 624 21.32 16.44 -51.02
CA SER A 624 20.59 17.73 -51.16
C SER A 624 20.12 18.26 -52.54
N ALA A 625 18.91 18.87 -52.59
CA ALA A 625 18.73 20.35 -52.65
C ALA A 625 17.29 20.87 -52.97
N LEU A 626 16.86 21.89 -52.19
CA LEU A 626 16.10 23.11 -52.53
C LEU A 626 15.07 23.17 -53.70
N LEU A 627 13.89 23.76 -53.42
CA LEU A 627 13.51 25.07 -53.99
C LEU A 627 12.40 25.76 -53.16
N SER A 628 12.15 27.05 -53.41
CA SER A 628 11.39 27.98 -52.56
C SER A 628 10.43 28.87 -53.35
N HIS A 629 9.39 29.43 -52.74
CA HIS A 629 8.92 30.80 -53.04
C HIS A 629 7.99 31.41 -51.96
N GLU A 630 8.01 32.74 -51.85
CA GLU A 630 7.21 33.58 -50.95
C GLU A 630 5.96 34.18 -51.66
N GLN A 631 4.90 34.55 -50.93
CA GLN A 631 4.50 35.96 -50.66
C GLN A 631 3.11 36.16 -50.03
N LEU A 632 3.00 37.22 -49.23
CA LEU A 632 1.78 37.86 -48.65
C LEU A 632 1.57 39.23 -49.34
N PRO A 633 0.58 40.08 -48.98
CA PRO A 633 -0.65 39.90 -48.19
C PRO A 633 -1.93 40.42 -48.92
N LEU A 634 -3.09 40.38 -48.25
CA LEU A 634 -4.17 41.34 -48.50
C LEU A 634 -4.95 41.63 -47.20
N ALA A 635 -5.26 42.89 -46.95
CA ALA A 635 -5.89 43.36 -45.71
C ALA A 635 -7.11 44.24 -46.00
N LEU A 636 -8.15 44.11 -45.18
CA LEU A 636 -9.33 44.97 -45.22
C LEU A 636 -9.78 45.28 -43.79
N LYS A 637 -9.99 46.57 -43.50
CA LYS A 637 -10.58 47.05 -42.23
C LYS A 637 -12.10 47.01 -42.34
N GLN A 638 -12.78 46.70 -41.24
CA GLN A 638 -14.06 47.33 -40.95
C GLN A 638 -14.30 47.48 -39.44
N GLU A 639 -15.15 48.44 -39.07
CA GLU A 639 -15.26 48.98 -37.72
C GLU A 639 -16.35 48.29 -36.89
N CYS A 640 -16.15 48.18 -35.58
CA CYS A 640 -17.14 47.64 -34.67
C CYS A 640 -18.22 48.69 -34.33
N VAL A 641 -19.46 48.45 -34.74
CA VAL A 641 -20.64 49.17 -34.26
C VAL A 641 -21.39 48.28 -33.27
N SER A 642 -21.73 48.81 -32.09
CA SER A 642 -22.46 48.08 -31.06
C SER A 642 -23.98 48.17 -31.26
N THR A 643 -24.63 47.05 -31.57
CA THR A 643 -26.09 46.95 -31.61
C THR A 643 -26.58 45.66 -30.95
N THR A 644 -27.21 45.79 -29.78
CA THR A 644 -27.78 44.66 -29.05
C THR A 644 -29.09 44.21 -29.71
N VAL A 645 -29.16 42.97 -30.20
CA VAL A 645 -30.38 42.39 -30.79
C VAL A 645 -30.70 41.07 -30.11
N THR A 646 -31.72 41.08 -29.25
CA THR A 646 -32.21 39.89 -28.54
C THR A 646 -33.08 39.06 -29.47
N ALA A 647 -32.52 38.00 -30.06
CA ALA A 647 -33.24 37.09 -30.96
C ALA A 647 -33.64 35.80 -30.25
N THR A 648 -34.92 35.69 -29.87
CA THR A 648 -35.49 34.47 -29.25
C THR A 648 -35.54 33.33 -30.26
N LYS A 649 -34.54 32.44 -30.25
CA LYS A 649 -34.42 31.35 -31.22
C LYS A 649 -35.04 30.06 -30.68
N THR A 650 -36.24 29.72 -31.13
CA THR A 650 -36.87 28.43 -30.86
C THR A 650 -36.03 27.30 -31.44
N ILE A 651 -35.38 26.51 -30.58
CA ILE A 651 -34.59 25.34 -30.99
C ILE A 651 -35.56 24.19 -31.24
N ILE A 652 -35.92 23.96 -32.51
CA ILE A 652 -36.45 22.67 -32.94
C ILE A 652 -35.26 21.71 -32.95
N ALA A 653 -35.13 20.91 -31.90
CA ALA A 653 -34.09 19.91 -31.77
C ALA A 653 -34.38 18.73 -32.72
N VAL A 654 -34.00 18.88 -33.99
CA VAL A 654 -33.89 17.74 -34.90
C VAL A 654 -32.77 16.86 -34.38
N GLN A 655 -33.11 15.69 -33.84
CA GLN A 655 -32.14 14.64 -33.55
C GLN A 655 -31.59 14.07 -34.86
N THR A 656 -30.64 14.78 -35.47
CA THR A 656 -29.67 14.15 -36.35
C THR A 656 -28.85 13.20 -35.49
N THR A 657 -29.06 11.88 -35.65
CA THR A 657 -28.15 10.89 -35.11
C THR A 657 -26.79 11.10 -35.76
N ALA A 658 -25.90 11.79 -35.06
CA ALA A 658 -24.52 11.91 -35.49
C ALA A 658 -23.97 10.48 -35.65
N PRO A 659 -23.39 10.12 -36.80
CA PRO A 659 -22.70 8.84 -36.90
C PRO A 659 -21.60 8.86 -35.84
N SER A 660 -21.61 7.88 -34.94
CA SER A 660 -20.56 7.74 -33.93
C SER A 660 -19.23 7.62 -34.67
N VAL A 661 -18.35 8.60 -34.47
CA VAL A 661 -16.96 8.50 -34.92
C VAL A 661 -16.38 7.30 -34.18
N PRO A 662 -15.96 6.23 -34.88
CA PRO A 662 -15.34 5.11 -34.20
C PRO A 662 -14.11 5.62 -33.47
N GLY A 663 -13.92 5.21 -32.21
CA GLY A 663 -12.66 5.44 -31.52
C GLY A 663 -11.50 4.81 -32.29
N PRO A 664 -10.24 5.16 -31.95
CA PRO A 664 -9.06 4.54 -32.55
C PRO A 664 -9.17 3.00 -32.60
N ALA A 665 -8.58 2.37 -33.62
CA ALA A 665 -8.80 0.94 -33.91
C ALA A 665 -8.41 -0.02 -32.75
N TYR A 666 -7.63 0.44 -31.78
CA TYR A 666 -7.29 -0.28 -30.54
C TYR A 666 -8.39 -0.23 -29.45
N CYS A 667 -9.49 0.49 -29.66
CA CYS A 667 -10.61 0.56 -28.72
C CYS A 667 -11.61 -0.60 -28.84
N GLU A 668 -11.46 -1.45 -29.86
CA GLU A 668 -12.00 -2.82 -29.84
C GLU A 668 -11.08 -3.67 -28.93
N GLU A 669 -11.47 -3.88 -27.66
CA GLU A 669 -10.63 -4.60 -26.66
C GLU A 669 -10.17 -5.95 -27.22
N CYS A 670 -8.86 -6.09 -27.41
CA CYS A 670 -8.21 -7.28 -27.97
C CYS A 670 -8.69 -7.68 -29.38
N GLY A 671 -9.20 -6.70 -30.13
CA GLY A 671 -9.61 -6.77 -31.52
C GLY A 671 -8.45 -6.74 -32.52
N LYS A 672 -8.72 -6.34 -33.77
CA LYS A 672 -7.68 -6.33 -34.82
C LYS A 672 -6.73 -5.14 -34.76
N GLY A 673 -7.14 -4.01 -34.16
CA GLY A 673 -6.28 -2.84 -33.98
C GLY A 673 -5.55 -2.80 -32.63
N ASP A 674 -5.98 -3.59 -31.65
CA ASP A 674 -5.38 -3.68 -30.31
C ASP A 674 -4.19 -4.66 -30.30
N LEU A 675 -3.09 -4.23 -30.93
CA LEU A 675 -1.86 -5.01 -31.03
C LEU A 675 -1.26 -5.32 -29.64
N LEU A 676 -1.42 -4.41 -28.68
CA LEU A 676 -0.85 -4.59 -27.34
C LEU A 676 -1.65 -5.62 -26.52
N CYS A 677 -2.98 -5.69 -26.61
CA CYS A 677 -3.68 -6.84 -26.02
C CYS A 677 -3.35 -8.14 -26.77
N LYS A 678 -3.12 -8.11 -28.09
CA LYS A 678 -2.70 -9.33 -28.81
C LYS A 678 -1.28 -9.80 -28.45
N GLU A 679 -0.37 -8.92 -28.02
CA GLU A 679 0.95 -9.30 -27.52
C GLU A 679 0.92 -9.71 -26.02
N TYR A 680 0.23 -8.94 -25.16
CA TYR A 680 0.30 -9.11 -23.70
C TYR A 680 -0.83 -9.93 -23.08
N GLY A 681 -2.01 -9.94 -23.71
CA GLY A 681 -3.22 -10.56 -23.20
C GLY A 681 -4.00 -9.71 -22.20
N ARG A 682 -5.33 -9.73 -22.33
CA ARG A 682 -6.29 -8.90 -21.59
C ARG A 682 -6.05 -8.86 -20.08
N HIS A 683 -5.83 -10.04 -19.48
CA HIS A 683 -5.65 -10.13 -18.04
C HIS A 683 -4.31 -9.55 -17.58
N ASN A 684 -3.21 -9.71 -18.32
CA ASN A 684 -1.95 -9.08 -17.97
C ASN A 684 -2.02 -7.55 -18.12
N LEU A 685 -2.70 -7.05 -19.15
CA LEU A 685 -3.01 -5.62 -19.26
C LEU A 685 -3.94 -5.10 -18.15
N GLN A 686 -4.74 -5.95 -17.48
CA GLN A 686 -5.50 -5.58 -16.28
C GLN A 686 -4.62 -5.61 -15.02
N ARG A 687 -3.75 -6.61 -14.86
CA ARG A 687 -2.79 -6.76 -13.74
C ARG A 687 -1.78 -5.60 -13.68
N SER A 688 -1.39 -5.07 -14.84
CA SER A 688 -0.52 -3.90 -14.93
C SER A 688 -1.10 -2.62 -14.30
N ARG A 689 -2.40 -2.57 -13.99
CA ARG A 689 -3.10 -1.39 -13.47
C ARG A 689 -3.29 -1.55 -11.96
N GLY A 690 -2.27 -1.19 -11.19
CA GLY A 690 -2.34 -1.22 -9.73
C GLY A 690 -3.47 -0.32 -9.21
N PHE A 691 -3.63 0.85 -9.83
CA PHE A 691 -4.77 1.73 -9.61
C PHE A 691 -5.10 2.49 -10.91
N GLU A 692 -6.37 2.46 -11.35
CA GLU A 692 -6.81 3.26 -12.51
C GLU A 692 -7.09 4.72 -12.13
N GLY A 693 -7.75 5.00 -10.99
CA GLY A 693 -8.19 6.36 -10.64
C GLY A 693 -9.22 6.97 -11.61
N THR A 694 -9.54 8.27 -11.43
CA THR A 694 -10.47 8.99 -12.34
C THR A 694 -9.86 9.35 -13.69
N ASN A 695 -8.52 9.39 -13.76
CA ASN A 695 -7.74 9.96 -14.85
C ASN A 695 -8.09 11.42 -15.21
N SER A 696 -8.79 12.16 -14.34
CA SER A 696 -9.21 13.56 -14.52
C SER A 696 -8.16 14.44 -15.24
N ARG A 697 -6.98 14.56 -14.63
CA ARG A 697 -5.84 15.33 -15.17
C ARG A 697 -5.29 14.76 -16.47
N LEU A 698 -5.18 13.43 -16.59
CA LEU A 698 -4.66 12.79 -17.81
C LEU A 698 -5.62 12.96 -18.99
N LYS A 699 -6.94 12.86 -18.75
CA LYS A 699 -7.99 13.15 -19.73
C LYS A 699 -7.92 14.62 -20.20
N ARG A 700 -7.59 15.59 -19.33
CA ARG A 700 -7.28 16.98 -19.75
C ARG A 700 -6.07 17.02 -20.69
N VAL A 701 -4.94 16.43 -20.32
CA VAL A 701 -3.71 16.46 -21.13
C VAL A 701 -3.95 15.78 -22.49
N LEU A 702 -4.67 14.66 -22.54
CA LEU A 702 -5.02 13.98 -23.78
C LEU A 702 -5.98 14.80 -24.65
N ARG A 703 -6.94 15.54 -24.06
CA ARG A 703 -7.78 16.49 -24.82
C ARG A 703 -6.96 17.67 -25.38
N LYS A 704 -5.97 18.19 -24.65
CA LYS A 704 -5.00 19.20 -25.13
C LYS A 704 -4.11 18.64 -26.27
N ALA A 705 -3.67 17.38 -26.16
CA ALA A 705 -2.87 16.74 -27.20
C ALA A 705 -3.71 16.51 -28.48
N ALA A 706 -4.97 16.11 -28.32
CA ALA A 706 -5.92 15.89 -29.41
C ALA A 706 -6.41 17.19 -30.07
N SER A 707 -6.36 18.36 -29.41
CA SER A 707 -6.62 19.66 -30.03
C SER A 707 -5.45 20.16 -30.92
N GLY A 708 -4.31 19.47 -30.90
CA GLY A 708 -3.10 19.84 -31.64
C GLY A 708 -2.23 20.88 -30.92
N GLU A 709 -2.41 21.08 -29.62
CA GLU A 709 -1.56 21.95 -28.81
C GLU A 709 -0.26 21.25 -28.37
N ALA A 710 0.77 22.04 -28.08
CA ALA A 710 2.05 21.55 -27.58
C ALA A 710 1.92 20.90 -26.20
N ILE A 711 2.55 19.74 -26.03
CA ILE A 711 2.61 19.02 -24.74
C ILE A 711 4.05 19.01 -24.21
N ASN A 712 4.22 19.37 -22.94
CA ASN A 712 5.47 19.27 -22.21
C ASN A 712 5.43 18.08 -21.23
N ILE A 713 6.31 17.10 -21.40
CA ILE A 713 6.35 15.86 -20.61
C ILE A 713 7.69 15.76 -19.85
N GLY A 714 7.61 15.78 -18.53
CA GLY A 714 8.73 15.48 -17.64
C GLY A 714 8.73 14.03 -17.19
N VAL A 715 9.90 13.45 -16.96
CA VAL A 715 10.05 12.13 -16.31
C VAL A 715 11.07 12.22 -15.20
N LEU A 716 10.69 11.81 -13.98
CA LEU A 716 11.57 11.75 -12.83
C LEU A 716 11.69 10.30 -12.38
N GLY A 717 12.91 9.75 -12.40
CA GLY A 717 13.09 8.34 -12.07
C GLY A 717 14.51 7.91 -11.77
N GLY A 718 14.68 6.60 -11.62
CA GLY A 718 15.91 5.98 -11.15
C GLY A 718 16.94 5.65 -12.24
N SER A 719 17.84 4.71 -11.93
CA SER A 719 18.85 4.25 -12.89
C SER A 719 18.24 3.46 -14.05
N VAL A 720 17.11 2.76 -13.83
CA VAL A 720 16.35 2.12 -14.90
C VAL A 720 15.82 3.17 -15.87
N THR A 721 15.11 4.21 -15.39
CA THR A 721 14.61 5.27 -16.27
C THR A 721 15.70 6.11 -16.94
N HIS A 722 16.88 6.24 -16.33
CA HIS A 722 18.05 6.83 -16.98
C HIS A 722 18.64 5.95 -18.11
N GLY A 723 18.21 4.70 -18.25
CA GLY A 723 18.68 3.77 -19.29
C GLY A 723 19.90 2.93 -18.89
N HIS A 724 20.12 2.67 -17.60
CA HIS A 724 21.10 1.67 -17.19
C HIS A 724 20.70 0.30 -17.76
N ALA A 725 21.67 -0.49 -18.23
CA ALA A 725 21.48 -1.77 -18.92
C ALA A 725 20.86 -1.73 -20.35
N VAL A 726 20.65 -0.55 -20.94
CA VAL A 726 20.20 -0.37 -22.34
C VAL A 726 20.98 0.75 -23.05
N VAL A 727 20.76 0.92 -24.36
CA VAL A 727 21.29 2.05 -25.15
C VAL A 727 20.16 2.73 -25.92
N HIS A 728 20.28 4.04 -26.19
CA HIS A 728 19.29 4.76 -27.00
C HIS A 728 19.17 4.14 -28.42
N PRO A 729 17.96 3.88 -28.96
CA PRO A 729 16.63 4.24 -28.45
C PRO A 729 15.87 3.09 -27.74
N GLU A 730 16.56 2.11 -27.13
CA GLU A 730 15.94 1.00 -26.39
C GLU A 730 15.38 1.40 -25.00
N LEU A 731 15.45 2.67 -24.60
CA LEU A 731 14.89 3.13 -23.31
C LEU A 731 13.36 3.15 -23.35
N TRP A 732 12.72 2.92 -22.20
CA TRP A 732 11.26 2.88 -22.14
C TRP A 732 10.64 4.25 -22.40
N THR A 733 11.34 5.32 -21.99
CA THR A 733 11.00 6.71 -22.29
C THR A 733 11.06 7.00 -23.78
N ASP A 734 12.09 6.53 -24.48
CA ASP A 734 12.27 6.78 -25.92
C ASP A 734 11.15 6.12 -26.74
N ILE A 735 10.81 4.87 -26.40
CA ILE A 735 9.70 4.13 -27.01
C ILE A 735 8.35 4.83 -26.76
N PHE A 736 8.09 5.27 -25.53
CA PHE A 736 6.86 5.99 -25.18
C PHE A 736 6.78 7.37 -25.88
N PHE A 737 7.86 8.13 -25.95
CA PHE A 737 7.89 9.43 -26.62
C PHE A 737 7.82 9.33 -28.15
N ALA A 738 8.37 8.26 -28.74
CA ALA A 738 8.19 7.95 -30.16
C ALA A 738 6.72 7.65 -30.47
N TRP A 739 6.06 6.83 -29.65
CA TRP A 739 4.61 6.58 -29.76
C TRP A 739 3.77 7.86 -29.53
N TRP A 740 4.14 8.70 -28.56
CA TRP A 740 3.44 9.95 -28.30
C TRP A 740 3.51 10.90 -29.50
N ASN A 741 4.69 11.12 -30.08
CA ASN A 741 4.84 11.97 -31.27
C ASN A 741 4.19 11.38 -32.53
N GLN A 742 4.05 10.06 -32.61
CA GLN A 742 3.28 9.41 -33.68
C GLN A 742 1.77 9.63 -33.52
N THR A 743 1.27 9.64 -32.27
CA THR A 743 -0.15 9.77 -31.93
C THR A 743 -0.62 11.24 -31.89
N PHE A 744 0.23 12.14 -31.37
CA PHE A 744 -0.03 13.57 -31.18
C PHE A 744 1.12 14.41 -31.77
N PRO A 745 1.29 14.42 -33.11
CA PRO A 745 2.41 15.09 -33.77
C PRO A 745 2.31 16.62 -33.68
N HIS A 746 3.23 17.24 -32.94
CA HIS A 746 3.34 18.71 -32.87
C HIS A 746 4.81 19.15 -32.72
N GLU A 747 5.24 20.16 -33.48
CA GLU A 747 6.65 20.58 -33.63
C GLU A 747 7.31 21.09 -32.32
N LYS A 748 6.49 21.46 -31.33
CA LYS A 748 6.93 22.02 -30.03
C LYS A 748 6.62 21.11 -28.84
N ASN A 749 6.36 19.82 -29.08
CA ASN A 749 6.32 18.86 -27.99
C ASN A 749 7.70 18.80 -27.32
N VAL A 750 7.72 18.83 -25.99
CA VAL A 750 8.95 18.77 -25.19
C VAL A 750 8.91 17.51 -24.34
N PHE A 751 10.01 16.77 -24.34
CA PHE A 751 10.15 15.54 -23.56
C PHE A 751 11.48 15.58 -22.81
N VAL A 752 11.43 15.51 -21.48
CA VAL A 752 12.61 15.61 -20.61
C VAL A 752 12.72 14.36 -19.75
N ASN A 753 13.70 13.51 -20.06
CA ASN A 753 14.12 12.45 -19.16
C ASN A 753 15.04 13.07 -18.08
N GLY A 754 14.44 13.47 -16.96
CA GLY A 754 15.08 14.01 -15.77
C GLY A 754 15.47 12.92 -14.75
N ALA A 755 15.67 11.68 -15.18
CA ALA A 755 16.00 10.58 -14.28
C ALA A 755 17.44 10.67 -13.75
N VAL A 756 17.58 10.45 -12.44
CA VAL A 756 18.85 10.57 -11.72
C VAL A 756 19.22 9.20 -11.12
N PRO A 757 20.29 8.56 -11.61
CA PRO A 757 20.72 7.23 -11.16
C PRO A 757 20.88 7.11 -9.64
N ALA A 758 20.44 5.99 -9.09
CA ALA A 758 20.55 5.66 -7.66
C ALA A 758 20.00 6.74 -6.70
N THR A 759 18.96 7.46 -7.11
CA THR A 759 18.36 8.60 -6.40
C THR A 759 16.88 8.38 -6.15
N GLY A 760 16.43 8.57 -4.91
CA GLY A 760 15.04 8.36 -4.50
C GLY A 760 14.24 9.65 -4.29
N THR A 761 13.04 9.51 -3.75
CA THR A 761 12.09 10.62 -3.50
C THR A 761 12.63 11.65 -2.50
N GLU A 762 13.50 11.25 -1.56
CA GLU A 762 14.17 12.17 -0.63
C GLU A 762 14.78 13.38 -1.39
N TYR A 763 15.56 13.12 -2.45
CA TYR A 763 16.14 14.15 -3.32
C TYR A 763 15.08 14.84 -4.20
N PHE A 764 14.25 14.07 -4.90
CA PHE A 764 13.33 14.65 -5.88
C PHE A 764 12.25 15.54 -5.24
N SER A 765 11.86 15.27 -3.99
CA SER A 765 10.90 16.08 -3.23
C SER A 765 11.28 17.57 -3.09
N VAL A 766 12.56 17.89 -3.29
CA VAL A 766 13.10 19.25 -3.37
C VAL A 766 13.59 19.58 -4.78
N CYS A 767 14.39 18.69 -5.36
CA CYS A 767 15.20 18.98 -6.54
C CYS A 767 14.53 18.63 -7.88
N ALA A 768 13.20 18.43 -7.93
CA ALA A 768 12.49 18.07 -9.17
C ALA A 768 12.69 19.08 -10.31
N LEU A 769 12.57 20.39 -10.04
CA LEU A 769 12.72 21.45 -11.05
C LEU A 769 14.18 21.71 -11.48
N GLU A 770 15.14 20.98 -10.91
CA GLU A 770 16.51 20.91 -11.44
C GLU A 770 16.62 19.96 -12.64
N HIS A 771 15.57 19.16 -12.90
CA HIS A 771 15.55 18.05 -13.85
C HIS A 771 14.36 18.04 -14.82
N ILE A 772 13.27 18.76 -14.51
CA ILE A 772 12.12 18.99 -15.42
C ILE A 772 11.70 20.48 -15.39
N ASP A 773 10.96 20.92 -16.41
CA ASP A 773 10.39 22.27 -16.47
C ASP A 773 9.25 22.45 -15.44
N GLU A 774 8.98 23.68 -15.00
CA GLU A 774 7.83 23.99 -14.13
C GLU A 774 6.49 23.94 -14.89
N ASN A 775 6.52 24.19 -16.20
CA ASN A 775 5.37 24.26 -17.09
C ASN A 775 5.09 22.91 -17.78
N VAL A 776 5.31 21.80 -17.07
CA VAL A 776 4.97 20.45 -17.55
C VAL A 776 3.45 20.22 -17.56
N ASP A 777 2.95 19.53 -18.58
CA ASP A 777 1.57 19.07 -18.69
C ASP A 777 1.41 17.65 -18.12
N LEU A 778 2.37 16.77 -18.38
CA LEU A 778 2.43 15.40 -17.87
C LEU A 778 3.76 15.14 -17.17
N ILE A 779 3.70 14.43 -16.06
CA ILE A 779 4.87 13.89 -15.36
C ILE A 779 4.73 12.38 -15.25
N VAL A 780 5.81 11.65 -15.56
CA VAL A 780 5.91 10.21 -15.26
C VAL A 780 6.92 10.00 -14.15
N LEU A 781 6.56 9.23 -13.12
CA LEU A 781 7.41 8.93 -11.95
C LEU A 781 7.85 7.47 -11.96
N GLU A 782 9.12 7.20 -11.66
CA GLU A 782 9.68 5.83 -11.54
C GLU A 782 10.72 5.77 -10.42
N LEU A 783 10.28 5.55 -9.18
CA LEU A 783 11.17 5.59 -8.00
C LEU A 783 11.04 4.36 -7.07
N GLY A 784 10.15 3.41 -7.40
CA GLY A 784 9.78 2.31 -6.50
C GLY A 784 10.87 1.25 -6.24
N ILE A 785 11.96 1.23 -7.02
CA ILE A 785 13.18 0.42 -6.76
C ILE A 785 14.41 1.27 -6.40
N ASN A 786 14.22 2.56 -6.14
CA ASN A 786 15.23 3.45 -5.58
C ASN A 786 14.92 3.81 -4.12
N ASP A 787 13.64 3.98 -3.80
CA ASP A 787 13.16 4.15 -2.45
C ASP A 787 13.21 2.85 -1.63
N LEU A 788 13.49 3.00 -0.34
CA LEU A 788 13.37 1.93 0.63
C LEU A 788 11.89 1.73 1.00
N ARG A 789 11.49 0.48 1.25
CA ARG A 789 10.12 0.16 1.68
C ARG A 789 9.88 0.52 3.15
N ASN A 790 9.76 1.81 3.44
CA ASN A 790 9.47 2.34 4.78
C ASN A 790 8.66 3.66 4.71
N GLU A 791 8.21 4.13 5.88
CA GLU A 791 7.34 5.30 6.00
C GLU A 791 8.03 6.62 5.63
N ALA A 792 9.31 6.81 5.95
CA ALA A 792 10.05 8.04 5.62
C ALA A 792 10.15 8.26 4.10
N ALA A 793 10.33 7.18 3.33
CA ALA A 793 10.26 7.23 1.86
C ALA A 793 8.84 7.55 1.37
N ALA A 794 7.79 7.00 1.99
CA ALA A 794 6.41 7.31 1.62
C ALA A 794 6.01 8.77 1.90
N ILE A 795 6.48 9.33 3.03
CA ILE A 795 6.31 10.75 3.37
C ILE A 795 7.07 11.64 2.36
N SER A 796 8.26 11.22 1.93
CA SER A 796 9.05 11.94 0.90
C SER A 796 8.39 11.88 -0.47
N TYR A 797 7.81 10.73 -0.85
CA TYR A 797 7.00 10.56 -2.05
C TYR A 797 5.72 11.41 -2.00
N GLU A 798 5.04 11.48 -0.84
CA GLU A 798 3.89 12.38 -0.65
C GLU A 798 4.29 13.85 -0.85
N TRP A 799 5.42 14.31 -0.28
CA TRP A 799 5.87 15.69 -0.50
C TRP A 799 6.17 15.97 -1.98
N LEU A 800 6.84 15.05 -2.68
CA LEU A 800 7.05 15.13 -4.13
C LEU A 800 5.72 15.22 -4.89
N VAL A 801 4.77 14.31 -4.63
CA VAL A 801 3.46 14.29 -5.27
C VAL A 801 2.68 15.60 -5.03
N ARG A 802 2.61 16.06 -3.77
CA ARG A 802 1.93 17.32 -3.41
C ARG A 802 2.56 18.52 -4.10
N PHE A 803 3.89 18.57 -4.20
CA PHE A 803 4.61 19.63 -4.90
C PHE A 803 4.25 19.64 -6.39
N LEU A 804 4.41 18.51 -7.07
CA LEU A 804 4.18 18.40 -8.52
C LEU A 804 2.73 18.69 -8.91
N LEU A 805 1.74 18.25 -8.13
CA LEU A 805 0.32 18.52 -8.40
C LEU A 805 -0.06 20.01 -8.29
N GLN A 806 0.79 20.84 -7.69
CA GLN A 806 0.61 22.30 -7.51
C GLN A 806 1.41 23.15 -8.51
N LEU A 807 2.17 22.54 -9.44
CA LEU A 807 2.87 23.28 -10.51
C LEU A 807 1.90 24.05 -11.42
N PRO A 808 2.32 25.16 -12.08
CA PRO A 808 1.43 26.11 -12.77
C PRO A 808 0.39 25.49 -13.71
N ASN A 809 0.79 24.53 -14.54
CA ASN A 809 -0.10 23.87 -15.51
C ASN A 809 -1.03 22.79 -14.90
N LYS A 810 -0.97 22.57 -13.59
CA LYS A 810 -1.67 21.49 -12.86
C LYS A 810 -1.47 20.13 -13.55
N PRO A 811 -0.21 19.65 -13.66
CA PRO A 811 0.12 18.50 -14.48
C PRO A 811 -0.66 17.25 -14.07
N ALA A 812 -0.89 16.38 -15.06
CA ALA A 812 -1.17 14.99 -14.82
C ALA A 812 0.09 14.29 -14.29
N ILE A 813 -0.08 13.29 -13.43
CA ILE A 813 1.01 12.44 -12.98
C ILE A 813 0.61 10.99 -13.28
N ILE A 814 1.54 10.18 -13.77
CA ILE A 814 1.41 8.71 -13.84
C ILE A 814 2.60 8.13 -13.06
N ASN A 815 2.33 7.24 -12.10
CA ASN A 815 3.38 6.47 -11.45
C ASN A 815 3.61 5.17 -12.22
N VAL A 816 4.87 4.85 -12.53
CA VAL A 816 5.24 3.65 -13.29
C VAL A 816 6.34 2.90 -12.54
N HIS A 817 6.14 1.60 -12.32
CA HIS A 817 6.98 0.81 -11.41
C HIS A 817 7.67 -0.36 -12.11
N ALA A 818 9.01 -0.27 -12.20
CA ALA A 818 9.89 -1.39 -12.45
C ALA A 818 10.01 -2.30 -11.21
N PHE A 819 10.63 -3.47 -11.32
CA PHE A 819 10.85 -4.36 -10.16
C PHE A 819 12.27 -4.94 -10.16
N SER A 820 12.65 -5.54 -9.03
CA SER A 820 13.97 -6.11 -8.81
C SER A 820 13.88 -7.34 -7.91
N LEU A 821 14.78 -8.31 -8.12
CA LEU A 821 14.95 -9.49 -7.25
C LEU A 821 16.17 -9.35 -6.30
N HIS A 822 16.80 -8.18 -6.26
CA HIS A 822 18.02 -7.91 -5.49
C HIS A 822 17.76 -7.59 -4.00
N PHE A 823 16.56 -7.10 -3.68
CA PHE A 823 16.18 -6.64 -2.35
C PHE A 823 15.95 -7.79 -1.35
N GLU A 824 15.99 -7.49 -0.06
CA GLU A 824 15.73 -8.46 1.02
C GLU A 824 14.28 -8.98 1.03
N TYR A 825 13.36 -8.22 0.44
CA TYR A 825 12.00 -8.67 0.11
C TYR A 825 11.74 -8.49 -1.38
N LEU A 826 10.82 -9.28 -1.94
CA LEU A 826 10.20 -8.99 -3.24
C LEU A 826 9.37 -7.68 -3.19
N ALA A 827 8.99 -7.26 -1.99
CA ALA A 827 8.39 -5.97 -1.68
C ALA A 827 9.43 -4.82 -1.71
N THR A 828 9.09 -3.71 -2.37
CA THR A 828 9.98 -2.57 -2.67
C THR A 828 9.33 -1.22 -2.29
N GLY A 829 10.01 -0.10 -2.48
CA GLY A 829 9.50 1.24 -2.16
C GLY A 829 8.15 1.56 -2.82
N GLY A 830 7.90 1.04 -4.03
CA GLY A 830 6.65 1.25 -4.76
C GLY A 830 5.39 0.75 -4.04
N ASP A 831 5.51 -0.28 -3.19
CA ASP A 831 4.39 -0.75 -2.36
C ASP A 831 3.93 0.29 -1.33
N TYR A 832 4.84 1.20 -0.93
CA TYR A 832 4.57 2.32 -0.05
C TYR A 832 4.20 3.60 -0.82
N HIS A 833 4.53 3.69 -2.11
CA HIS A 833 4.04 4.75 -3.02
C HIS A 833 2.57 4.55 -3.39
N LEU A 834 2.09 3.31 -3.51
CA LEU A 834 0.72 3.00 -3.94
C LEU A 834 -0.37 3.67 -3.08
N PRO A 835 -0.36 3.62 -1.73
CA PRO A 835 -1.34 4.34 -0.90
C PRO A 835 -1.37 5.84 -1.14
N VAL A 836 -0.21 6.45 -1.37
CA VAL A 836 -0.09 7.88 -1.68
C VAL A 836 -0.69 8.15 -3.06
N ALA A 837 -0.40 7.33 -4.06
CA ALA A 837 -0.98 7.46 -5.40
C ALA A 837 -2.51 7.33 -5.38
N GLN A 838 -3.06 6.37 -4.63
CA GLN A 838 -4.51 6.21 -4.46
C GLN A 838 -5.17 7.38 -3.73
N TYR A 839 -4.51 7.90 -2.69
CA TYR A 839 -5.00 9.10 -2.00
C TYR A 839 -5.05 10.27 -2.98
N TYR A 840 -3.97 10.56 -3.71
CA TYR A 840 -3.87 11.68 -4.65
C TYR A 840 -4.52 11.48 -6.03
N ASP A 841 -5.26 10.38 -6.25
CA ASP A 841 -5.93 10.03 -7.53
C ASP A 841 -4.97 9.91 -8.73
N ILE A 842 -3.75 9.43 -8.48
CA ILE A 842 -2.67 9.27 -9.46
C ILE A 842 -2.68 7.82 -9.99
N PRO A 843 -2.87 7.59 -11.29
CA PRO A 843 -2.82 6.25 -11.88
C PRO A 843 -1.46 5.58 -11.70
N PHE A 844 -1.48 4.26 -11.49
CA PHE A 844 -0.30 3.45 -11.16
C PHE A 844 -0.17 2.27 -12.14
N VAL A 845 0.84 2.31 -13.01
CA VAL A 845 1.18 1.28 -13.98
C VAL A 845 2.36 0.45 -13.48
N ASN A 846 2.21 -0.86 -13.31
CA ASN A 846 3.15 -1.68 -12.55
C ASN A 846 3.58 -2.95 -13.33
N LEU A 847 4.84 -2.97 -13.78
CA LEU A 847 5.43 -4.10 -14.50
C LEU A 847 5.58 -5.33 -13.58
N ARG A 848 5.72 -5.12 -12.26
CA ARG A 848 5.89 -6.19 -11.27
C ARG A 848 4.74 -7.18 -11.28
N HIS A 849 3.49 -6.72 -11.40
CA HIS A 849 2.34 -7.63 -11.30
C HIS A 849 2.30 -8.59 -12.48
N VAL A 850 2.50 -8.04 -13.68
CA VAL A 850 2.58 -8.80 -14.94
C VAL A 850 3.64 -9.89 -14.86
N LEU A 851 4.88 -9.52 -14.51
CA LEU A 851 6.04 -10.40 -14.64
C LEU A 851 6.39 -11.22 -13.38
N LEU A 852 6.33 -10.64 -12.18
CA LEU A 852 7.01 -11.21 -11.01
C LEU A 852 6.54 -12.64 -10.72
N ASN A 853 5.23 -12.90 -10.68
CA ASN A 853 4.72 -14.24 -10.39
C ASN A 853 5.18 -15.28 -11.42
N ASN A 854 5.35 -14.89 -12.69
CA ASN A 854 5.86 -15.79 -13.73
C ASN A 854 7.38 -16.00 -13.62
N VAL A 855 8.15 -14.94 -13.34
CA VAL A 855 9.60 -14.99 -13.10
C VAL A 855 9.95 -15.76 -11.81
N LEU A 856 9.02 -15.82 -10.85
CA LEU A 856 9.14 -16.68 -9.68
C LEU A 856 8.93 -18.16 -10.01
N GLU A 857 8.01 -18.53 -10.91
CA GLU A 857 7.82 -19.94 -11.26
C GLU A 857 8.85 -20.43 -12.29
N HIS A 858 9.16 -19.61 -13.29
CA HIS A 858 10.01 -19.95 -14.43
C HIS A 858 11.39 -19.30 -14.34
N GLU A 859 12.35 -20.01 -13.73
CA GLU A 859 13.74 -19.57 -13.48
C GLU A 859 14.45 -18.96 -14.71
N ASN A 860 14.22 -19.53 -15.90
CA ASN A 860 14.83 -19.07 -17.15
C ASN A 860 14.44 -17.62 -17.52
N LEU A 861 13.30 -17.11 -17.04
CA LEU A 861 12.85 -15.75 -17.31
C LEU A 861 13.66 -14.68 -16.57
N VAL A 862 14.44 -15.04 -15.55
CA VAL A 862 15.33 -14.08 -14.86
C VAL A 862 16.32 -13.46 -15.85
N HIS A 863 16.97 -14.30 -16.67
CA HIS A 863 17.96 -13.84 -17.66
C HIS A 863 17.32 -13.19 -18.89
N GLU A 864 16.03 -13.47 -19.17
CA GLU A 864 15.28 -12.84 -20.27
C GLU A 864 14.92 -11.37 -19.96
N PHE A 865 14.68 -11.02 -18.69
CA PHE A 865 14.27 -9.67 -18.29
C PHE A 865 15.35 -8.83 -17.59
N PHE A 866 16.31 -9.44 -16.90
CA PHE A 866 17.39 -8.73 -16.21
C PHE A 866 18.70 -8.72 -17.02
N HIS A 867 19.63 -7.87 -16.63
CA HIS A 867 20.88 -7.67 -17.36
C HIS A 867 21.99 -8.63 -16.91
N ALA A 868 22.38 -9.56 -17.79
CA ALA A 868 23.56 -10.39 -17.61
C ALA A 868 24.83 -9.53 -17.57
N LYS A 869 25.66 -9.68 -16.53
CA LYS A 869 26.74 -8.74 -16.24
C LYS A 869 27.96 -8.95 -17.14
N GLU A 870 28.34 -7.93 -17.92
CA GLU A 870 29.61 -7.91 -18.63
C GLU A 870 30.81 -7.47 -17.76
N PRO A 871 32.04 -7.94 -18.09
CA PRO A 871 32.34 -9.02 -19.04
C PRO A 871 32.12 -10.40 -18.40
N TYR A 872 31.78 -11.40 -19.23
CA TYR A 872 31.79 -12.83 -18.85
C TYR A 872 33.10 -13.17 -18.10
N PRO A 873 33.00 -13.82 -16.93
CA PRO A 873 32.82 -15.28 -16.91
C PRO A 873 31.42 -15.73 -16.47
N PRO A 874 31.06 -17.02 -16.69
CA PRO A 874 29.76 -17.60 -16.29
C PRO A 874 29.46 -17.61 -14.77
N GLU A 875 30.41 -17.17 -13.95
CA GLU A 875 30.32 -17.14 -12.48
C GLU A 875 30.03 -15.73 -11.93
N ALA A 876 29.86 -14.73 -12.81
CA ALA A 876 29.39 -13.40 -12.43
C ALA A 876 27.87 -13.42 -12.17
N PRO A 877 27.38 -12.91 -11.02
CA PRO A 877 25.94 -12.85 -10.75
C PRO A 877 25.25 -11.80 -11.62
N ASP A 878 24.01 -12.10 -12.06
CA ASP A 878 23.17 -11.21 -12.85
C ASP A 878 22.87 -9.89 -12.12
N ASP A 879 22.69 -8.80 -12.89
CA ASP A 879 22.13 -7.56 -12.36
C ASP A 879 20.61 -7.69 -12.26
N THR A 880 20.14 -8.34 -11.19
CA THR A 880 18.71 -8.47 -10.87
C THR A 880 18.07 -7.17 -10.33
N ARG A 881 18.70 -6.01 -10.54
CA ARG A 881 18.15 -4.68 -10.26
C ARG A 881 17.82 -3.90 -11.54
N HIS A 882 18.63 -4.01 -12.58
CA HIS A 882 18.39 -3.31 -13.84
C HIS A 882 17.84 -4.27 -14.90
N MET A 883 16.63 -3.98 -15.36
CA MET A 883 16.01 -4.73 -16.46
C MET A 883 16.70 -4.41 -17.78
N ASN A 884 16.75 -5.38 -18.68
CA ASN A 884 17.33 -5.23 -20.02
C ASN A 884 16.30 -4.64 -21.01
N ARG A 885 16.67 -4.54 -22.29
CA ARG A 885 15.81 -4.01 -23.37
C ARG A 885 14.41 -4.63 -23.47
N VAL A 886 14.22 -5.90 -23.08
CA VAL A 886 12.92 -6.58 -23.08
C VAL A 886 12.04 -5.96 -21.99
N GLY A 887 12.53 -5.88 -20.75
CA GLY A 887 11.82 -5.20 -19.66
C GLY A 887 11.54 -3.73 -19.96
N HIS A 888 12.47 -3.04 -20.64
CA HIS A 888 12.28 -1.68 -21.14
C HIS A 888 11.15 -1.55 -22.18
N LYS A 889 11.10 -2.43 -23.20
CA LYS A 889 9.95 -2.50 -24.14
C LYS A 889 8.65 -2.72 -23.37
N MET A 890 8.61 -3.68 -22.45
CA MET A 890 7.41 -3.99 -21.69
C MET A 890 6.93 -2.84 -20.81
N MET A 891 7.84 -2.10 -20.18
CA MET A 891 7.47 -0.92 -19.38
C MET A 891 6.86 0.19 -20.24
N ALA A 892 7.39 0.41 -21.44
CA ALA A 892 6.81 1.34 -22.41
C ALA A 892 5.46 0.85 -22.92
N ASP A 893 5.35 -0.40 -23.36
CA ASP A 893 4.11 -0.97 -23.90
C ASP A 893 2.97 -0.97 -22.88
N LEU A 894 3.23 -1.27 -21.60
CA LEU A 894 2.20 -1.18 -20.56
C LEU A 894 1.73 0.27 -20.33
N LEU A 895 2.63 1.25 -20.41
CA LEU A 895 2.28 2.68 -20.33
C LEU A 895 1.52 3.16 -21.59
N ILE A 896 1.89 2.67 -22.77
CA ILE A 896 1.19 2.94 -24.04
C ILE A 896 -0.22 2.32 -23.99
N ALA A 897 -0.35 1.04 -23.63
CA ALA A 897 -1.63 0.35 -23.49
C ALA A 897 -2.52 1.03 -22.44
N TYR A 898 -1.94 1.53 -21.35
CA TYR A 898 -2.65 2.32 -20.35
C TYR A 898 -3.15 3.66 -20.92
N THR A 899 -2.31 4.38 -21.67
CA THR A 899 -2.69 5.66 -22.28
C THR A 899 -3.76 5.46 -23.36
N GLN A 900 -3.63 4.43 -24.20
CA GLN A 900 -4.65 3.99 -25.17
C GLN A 900 -5.97 3.64 -24.49
N ARG A 901 -5.93 2.90 -23.37
CA ARG A 901 -7.09 2.58 -22.53
C ARG A 901 -7.83 3.84 -22.05
N VAL A 902 -7.11 4.89 -21.64
CA VAL A 902 -7.73 6.18 -21.23
C VAL A 902 -8.28 6.96 -22.44
N ILE A 903 -7.62 6.95 -23.60
CA ILE A 903 -8.16 7.51 -24.85
C ILE A 903 -9.47 6.81 -25.24
N CYS A 904 -9.56 5.49 -25.06
CA CYS A 904 -10.79 4.74 -25.34
C CYS A 904 -11.91 4.99 -24.30
N GLN A 905 -11.57 5.27 -23.03
CA GLN A 905 -12.55 5.76 -22.05
C GLN A 905 -13.11 7.12 -22.48
N MET A 906 -12.26 8.07 -22.86
CA MET A 906 -12.69 9.37 -23.37
C MET A 906 -13.58 9.24 -24.62
N ALA A 907 -13.20 8.40 -25.58
CA ALA A 907 -14.01 8.17 -26.77
C ALA A 907 -15.38 7.52 -26.47
N ALA A 908 -15.50 6.73 -25.39
CA ALA A 908 -16.78 6.18 -24.93
C ALA A 908 -17.64 7.25 -24.23
N GLU A 909 -17.02 8.07 -23.37
CA GLU A 909 -17.64 9.22 -22.67
C GLU A 909 -18.16 10.26 -23.67
N ASP A 910 -17.33 10.67 -24.63
CA ASP A 910 -17.68 11.67 -25.65
C ASP A 910 -18.77 11.15 -26.62
N ALA A 911 -18.87 9.83 -26.81
CA ALA A 911 -19.92 9.18 -27.63
C ALA A 911 -21.24 8.96 -26.87
N HIS A 912 -21.22 8.88 -25.54
CA HIS A 912 -22.40 8.73 -24.69
C HIS A 912 -22.34 9.70 -23.49
N PRO A 913 -22.48 11.03 -23.72
CA PRO A 913 -22.34 12.01 -22.65
C PRO A 913 -23.33 11.76 -21.51
N THR A 914 -22.80 11.62 -20.30
CA THR A 914 -23.59 11.44 -19.08
C THR A 914 -24.09 12.80 -18.56
N GLU A 915 -25.27 12.80 -17.94
CA GLU A 915 -25.79 14.00 -17.27
C GLU A 915 -24.86 14.43 -16.13
N PRO A 916 -24.56 15.73 -15.96
CA PRO A 916 -23.63 16.21 -14.93
C PRO A 916 -23.98 15.72 -13.53
N PHE A 917 -23.08 14.95 -12.92
CA PHE A 917 -23.29 14.37 -11.60
C PHE A 917 -23.49 15.46 -10.52
N SER A 918 -24.63 15.40 -9.83
CA SER A 918 -24.95 16.31 -8.73
C SER A 918 -25.28 15.54 -7.46
N SER A 919 -24.31 15.46 -6.56
CA SER A 919 -24.43 14.83 -5.24
C SER A 919 -25.28 15.63 -4.24
N LYS A 920 -25.80 16.80 -4.65
CA LYS A 920 -26.38 17.84 -3.77
C LYS A 920 -25.47 18.24 -2.59
N GLY A 921 -24.15 18.03 -2.73
CA GLY A 921 -23.16 18.35 -1.69
C GLY A 921 -22.79 17.18 -0.77
N PHE A 922 -23.26 15.95 -1.01
CA PHE A 922 -22.93 14.79 -0.16
C PHE A 922 -21.72 13.96 -0.64
N LEU A 923 -21.32 14.08 -1.90
CA LEU A 923 -20.18 13.38 -2.52
C LEU A 923 -19.34 14.36 -3.36
N PRO A 924 -18.04 14.11 -3.56
CA PRO A 924 -17.18 15.06 -4.27
C PRO A 924 -17.48 15.08 -5.78
N THR A 925 -17.28 16.24 -6.39
CA THR A 925 -17.29 16.44 -7.85
C THR A 925 -15.88 16.31 -8.42
N LEU A 926 -15.75 16.27 -9.75
CA LEU A 926 -14.45 16.21 -10.43
C LEU A 926 -13.55 17.42 -10.07
N ASP A 927 -14.14 18.61 -9.97
CA ASP A 927 -13.43 19.83 -9.54
C ASP A 927 -12.90 19.75 -8.10
N THR A 928 -13.58 19.02 -7.22
CA THR A 928 -13.11 18.73 -5.85
C THR A 928 -12.03 17.64 -5.86
N MET A 929 -12.14 16.63 -6.72
CA MET A 929 -11.16 15.54 -6.85
C MET A 929 -9.81 16.02 -7.41
N GLU A 930 -9.80 17.01 -8.30
CA GLU A 930 -8.56 17.57 -8.88
C GLU A 930 -7.76 18.48 -7.93
N GLN A 931 -8.35 18.90 -6.80
CA GLN A 931 -7.68 19.69 -5.79
C GLN A 931 -6.74 18.82 -4.94
N VAL A 932 -5.62 19.40 -4.50
CA VAL A 932 -4.70 18.73 -3.57
C VAL A 932 -5.28 18.84 -2.15
N PRO A 933 -5.58 17.71 -1.46
CA PRO A 933 -6.19 17.70 -0.14
C PRO A 933 -5.52 18.61 0.87
N ARG A 934 -6.33 19.25 1.72
CA ARG A 934 -5.80 20.12 2.79
C ARG A 934 -4.91 19.39 3.80
N LEU A 935 -5.09 18.09 4.03
CA LEU A 935 -4.24 17.28 4.90
C LEU A 935 -3.30 16.36 4.10
N ARG A 936 -2.27 15.88 4.78
CA ARG A 936 -1.39 14.79 4.34
C ARG A 936 -1.95 13.43 4.77
N LEU A 937 -1.65 12.38 4.01
CA LEU A 937 -2.00 11.00 4.32
C LEU A 937 -1.32 10.54 5.63
N PHE A 938 -0.09 11.01 5.87
CA PHE A 938 0.69 10.79 7.10
C PHE A 938 0.50 11.92 8.13
N GLN A 939 -0.75 12.36 8.34
CA GLN A 939 -1.14 13.31 9.38
C GLN A 939 -2.46 12.87 10.03
N HIS A 940 -2.65 13.24 11.30
CA HIS A 940 -3.91 13.07 12.04
C HIS A 940 -5.06 13.86 11.39
N TYR A 941 -6.31 13.44 11.61
CA TYR A 941 -7.48 14.19 11.14
C TYR A 941 -7.76 15.41 12.02
N GLU A 942 -7.21 16.55 11.62
CA GLU A 942 -7.47 17.84 12.26
C GLU A 942 -8.45 18.65 11.37
N PRO A 943 -9.72 18.87 11.75
CA PRO A 943 -10.74 19.40 10.83
C PRO A 943 -10.48 20.83 10.32
N GLN A 944 -9.66 21.62 11.01
CA GLN A 944 -9.40 23.04 10.70
C GLN A 944 -8.04 23.32 10.05
N VAL A 945 -7.17 22.31 9.87
CA VAL A 945 -5.80 22.50 9.38
C VAL A 945 -5.71 22.37 7.87
N ARG A 946 -4.93 23.24 7.23
CA ARG A 946 -4.45 23.08 5.83
C ARG A 946 -2.93 23.11 5.81
N VAL A 947 -2.32 22.07 5.25
CA VAL A 947 -0.87 21.96 5.04
C VAL A 947 -0.44 23.06 4.07
N GLN A 948 0.46 23.92 4.53
CA GLN A 948 1.08 24.96 3.70
C GLN A 948 2.10 24.34 2.75
N GLN A 949 2.22 24.89 1.53
CA GLN A 949 3.31 24.54 0.63
C GLN A 949 4.60 25.25 1.09
N VAL A 950 5.67 24.48 1.22
CA VAL A 950 6.99 24.98 1.62
C VAL A 950 7.77 25.35 0.36
N GLN A 951 8.31 26.58 0.31
CA GLN A 951 9.32 26.94 -0.69
C GLN A 951 10.66 26.35 -0.27
N SER A 952 11.38 25.78 -1.23
CA SER A 952 12.67 25.15 -0.97
C SER A 952 13.67 25.48 -2.07
N THR A 953 14.96 25.30 -1.76
CA THR A 953 16.06 25.48 -2.70
C THR A 953 16.91 24.21 -2.76
N CYS A 954 17.39 23.87 -3.94
CA CYS A 954 18.31 22.76 -4.18
C CYS A 954 19.58 23.30 -4.84
N MET A 955 20.75 22.86 -4.37
CA MET A 955 22.01 23.00 -5.08
C MET A 955 22.67 21.63 -5.19
N SER A 956 22.95 21.18 -6.41
CA SER A 956 23.27 19.77 -6.67
C SER A 956 24.46 19.62 -7.62
N THR A 957 25.32 18.61 -7.39
CA THR A 957 26.36 18.19 -8.36
C THR A 957 25.77 17.67 -9.67
N ARG A 958 24.44 17.49 -9.71
CA ARG A 958 23.66 16.92 -10.82
C ARG A 958 22.72 17.92 -11.47
N SER A 959 22.61 19.14 -10.94
CA SER A 959 21.81 20.21 -11.55
C SER A 959 22.62 20.98 -12.60
N LYS A 960 21.94 21.43 -13.65
CA LYS A 960 22.44 22.43 -14.61
C LYS A 960 22.04 23.86 -14.25
N ASN A 961 20.93 24.04 -13.52
CA ASN A 961 20.36 25.35 -13.18
C ASN A 961 21.03 25.90 -11.91
N ASN A 962 20.98 25.12 -10.84
CA ASN A 962 21.59 25.39 -9.54
C ASN A 962 22.70 24.35 -9.22
N PRO A 963 23.85 24.40 -9.91
CA PRO A 963 24.99 23.55 -9.58
C PRO A 963 25.53 23.87 -8.19
N LEU A 964 26.11 22.88 -7.50
CA LEU A 964 26.69 23.02 -6.16
C LEU A 964 27.93 23.91 -6.16
N ARG A 965 27.78 25.21 -5.81
CA ARG A 965 28.88 26.19 -5.85
C ARG A 965 29.71 26.19 -4.57
N LEU A 966 31.03 26.01 -4.72
CA LEU A 966 31.98 26.04 -3.61
C LEU A 966 32.36 27.49 -3.27
N SER A 967 32.25 27.86 -1.99
CA SER A 967 32.77 29.11 -1.44
C SER A 967 34.24 28.96 -1.03
N SER A 968 34.58 27.83 -0.41
CA SER A 968 35.97 27.41 -0.16
C SER A 968 36.10 25.89 -0.16
N THR A 969 37.31 25.37 -0.43
CA THR A 969 37.62 23.93 -0.33
C THR A 969 39.09 23.71 0.06
N ALA A 970 39.32 22.69 0.88
CA ALA A 970 40.61 22.08 1.12
C ALA A 970 40.43 20.55 1.14
N GLY A 971 40.91 19.87 0.09
CA GLY A 971 40.85 18.41 -0.03
C GLY A 971 39.56 17.83 -0.64
N TRP A 972 38.55 18.66 -0.94
CA TRP A 972 37.36 18.23 -1.70
C TRP A 972 37.48 18.60 -3.18
N PHE A 973 37.09 17.67 -4.06
CA PHE A 973 37.13 17.83 -5.52
C PHE A 973 35.93 17.15 -6.20
N GLU A 974 35.56 17.59 -7.39
CA GLU A 974 34.51 16.95 -8.19
C GLU A 974 34.99 15.61 -8.77
N TRP A 975 34.13 14.60 -8.70
CA TRP A 975 34.38 13.29 -9.27
C TRP A 975 33.14 12.77 -10.01
N ALA A 976 33.36 12.29 -11.23
CA ALA A 976 32.34 11.72 -12.09
C ALA A 976 32.71 10.29 -12.49
N TRP A 977 31.74 9.39 -12.49
CA TRP A 977 31.86 8.07 -13.11
C TRP A 977 30.61 7.80 -13.94
N LYS A 978 30.81 7.70 -15.25
CA LYS A 978 29.75 7.72 -16.25
C LYS A 978 28.75 8.87 -15.94
N GLU A 979 27.46 8.54 -15.85
CA GLU A 979 26.34 9.42 -15.52
C GLU A 979 26.28 9.96 -14.07
N LYS A 980 27.20 9.55 -13.17
CA LYS A 980 27.11 9.85 -11.73
C LYS A 980 28.17 10.85 -11.27
N THR A 981 27.75 12.07 -10.97
CA THR A 981 28.60 13.13 -10.38
C THR A 981 28.43 13.25 -8.86
N TYR A 982 29.53 13.57 -8.19
CA TYR A 982 29.65 13.78 -6.75
C TYR A 982 30.75 14.82 -6.45
N LEU A 983 30.66 15.48 -5.30
CA LEU A 983 31.82 16.16 -4.70
C LEU A 983 32.39 15.23 -3.63
N ILE A 984 33.69 14.93 -3.71
CA ILE A 984 34.33 13.91 -2.86
C ILE A 984 35.56 14.41 -2.14
N ALA A 985 35.81 13.85 -0.96
CA ALA A 985 37.07 13.94 -0.23
C ALA A 985 37.41 12.57 0.36
N ARG A 986 38.71 12.33 0.61
CA ARG A 986 39.26 11.03 1.07
C ARG A 986 40.02 11.08 2.38
N GLU A 987 40.61 12.23 2.67
CA GLU A 987 41.50 12.40 3.82
C GLU A 987 40.74 13.04 4.99
N PRO A 988 40.86 12.50 6.22
CA PRO A 988 40.41 13.19 7.42
C PRO A 988 40.93 14.63 7.50
N GLY A 989 40.08 15.53 7.99
CA GLY A 989 40.39 16.94 8.07
C GLY A 989 40.05 17.77 6.83
N ALA A 990 39.76 17.15 5.67
CA ALA A 990 39.34 17.86 4.47
C ALA A 990 38.03 18.64 4.67
N THR A 991 37.99 19.91 4.28
CA THR A 991 36.86 20.84 4.51
C THR A 991 36.33 21.45 3.21
N VAL A 992 35.02 21.70 3.16
CA VAL A 992 34.36 22.46 2.09
C VAL A 992 33.29 23.38 2.67
N THR A 993 33.16 24.58 2.11
CA THR A 993 32.14 25.57 2.48
C THR A 993 31.31 25.96 1.26
N PHE A 994 30.00 26.15 1.46
CA PHE A 994 29.02 26.54 0.45
C PHE A 994 28.24 27.77 0.92
N ASP A 995 28.04 28.75 0.06
CA ASP A 995 27.10 29.85 0.30
C ASP A 995 25.68 29.39 -0.03
N ILE A 996 24.77 29.48 0.94
CA ILE A 996 23.36 29.04 0.81
C ILE A 996 22.38 30.17 1.11
N HIS A 997 21.11 29.95 0.76
CA HIS A 997 19.99 30.71 1.32
C HIS A 997 19.15 29.77 2.18
N VAL A 998 19.00 30.07 3.46
CA VAL A 998 18.15 29.34 4.40
C VAL A 998 16.71 29.78 4.18
N GLY A 999 15.81 28.82 3.94
CA GLY A 999 14.39 29.08 3.69
C GLY A 999 13.60 29.43 4.97
N PRO A 1000 12.28 29.71 4.84
CA PRO A 1000 11.43 30.13 5.95
C PRO A 1000 11.30 29.14 7.12
N MET A 1001 11.51 27.83 6.91
CA MET A 1001 11.48 26.84 7.99
C MET A 1001 12.81 26.74 8.77
N GLY A 1002 13.89 27.31 8.24
CA GLY A 1002 15.20 27.26 8.88
C GLY A 1002 15.86 25.89 8.81
N VAL A 1003 15.47 25.04 7.84
CA VAL A 1003 15.95 23.66 7.74
C VAL A 1003 16.98 23.57 6.62
N VAL A 1004 18.13 22.95 6.90
CA VAL A 1004 19.17 22.68 5.89
C VAL A 1004 19.57 21.21 5.98
N LYS A 1005 19.66 20.54 4.83
CA LYS A 1005 20.01 19.12 4.72
C LYS A 1005 21.12 18.89 3.68
N LEU A 1006 21.73 17.71 3.79
CA LEU A 1006 22.81 17.19 2.96
C LEU A 1006 22.32 15.93 2.24
N GLU A 1007 22.41 15.89 0.92
CA GLU A 1007 22.23 14.66 0.15
C GLU A 1007 23.61 14.05 -0.14
N PHE A 1008 23.77 12.76 0.17
CA PHE A 1008 25.05 12.06 0.09
C PHE A 1008 24.87 10.60 -0.36
N LEU A 1009 25.93 9.97 -0.85
CA LEU A 1009 25.93 8.54 -1.15
C LEU A 1009 26.03 7.74 0.16
N ARG A 1010 25.12 6.77 0.36
CA ARG A 1010 25.28 5.76 1.42
C ARG A 1010 25.61 4.40 0.82
N SER A 1011 26.63 3.73 1.38
CA SER A 1011 27.23 2.52 0.78
C SER A 1011 28.11 1.73 1.74
N ASN A 1012 28.12 0.40 1.61
CA ASN A 1012 29.10 -0.49 2.23
C ASN A 1012 30.31 -0.84 1.32
N THR A 1013 30.39 -0.28 0.09
CA THR A 1013 31.37 -0.71 -0.94
C THR A 1013 32.49 0.28 -1.24
N PHE A 1014 32.34 1.55 -0.88
CA PHE A 1014 33.27 2.62 -1.29
C PHE A 1014 34.21 3.12 -0.19
N GLY A 1015 34.31 2.41 0.94
CA GLY A 1015 35.14 2.82 2.08
C GLY A 1015 34.71 4.16 2.67
N LEU A 1016 33.40 4.33 2.89
CA LEU A 1016 32.82 5.61 3.29
C LEU A 1016 32.98 5.87 4.80
N GLY A 1017 33.28 7.12 5.15
CA GLY A 1017 33.46 7.56 6.54
C GLY A 1017 32.42 8.58 7.01
N PHE A 1018 32.73 9.28 8.11
CA PHE A 1018 31.90 10.37 8.63
C PHE A 1018 32.29 11.74 8.05
N VAL A 1019 31.28 12.57 7.80
CA VAL A 1019 31.42 14.02 7.66
C VAL A 1019 30.75 14.71 8.85
N ARG A 1020 31.30 15.83 9.32
CA ARG A 1020 30.63 16.74 10.25
C ARG A 1020 30.28 18.04 9.55
N CYS A 1021 29.01 18.44 9.56
CA CYS A 1021 28.53 19.65 8.91
C CYS A 1021 27.85 20.62 9.90
N TRP A 1022 27.96 21.92 9.64
CA TRP A 1022 27.32 22.97 10.44
C TRP A 1022 26.97 24.19 9.57
N VAL A 1023 26.12 25.07 10.10
CA VAL A 1023 25.71 26.33 9.44
C VAL A 1023 26.22 27.51 10.26
N GLY A 1024 26.90 28.46 9.60
CA GLY A 1024 27.55 29.60 10.25
C GLY A 1024 28.90 29.24 10.91
N GLU A 1025 29.18 29.85 12.04
CA GLU A 1025 30.43 29.62 12.80
C GLU A 1025 30.42 28.26 13.52
N ASP A 1026 31.59 27.59 13.62
CA ASP A 1026 31.72 26.31 14.35
C ASP A 1026 31.69 26.51 15.86
N ASN A 1027 30.48 26.70 16.39
CA ASN A 1027 30.21 26.78 17.83
C ASN A 1027 30.18 25.39 18.51
N GLY A 1028 30.83 24.38 17.92
CA GLY A 1028 30.84 22.99 18.41
C GLY A 1028 29.59 22.18 18.03
N GLY A 1029 28.47 22.83 17.71
CA GLY A 1029 27.16 22.19 17.47
C GLY A 1029 26.94 21.45 16.14
N GLY A 1030 27.96 21.29 15.29
CA GLY A 1030 27.83 20.60 14.00
C GLY A 1030 27.49 19.10 14.09
N VAL A 1031 26.60 18.64 13.20
CA VAL A 1031 26.07 17.26 13.12
C VAL A 1031 27.05 16.33 12.40
N GLU A 1032 27.27 15.14 12.95
CA GLU A 1032 27.99 14.04 12.29
C GLU A 1032 27.05 13.17 11.45
N ILE A 1033 27.39 12.95 10.17
CA ILE A 1033 26.64 12.17 9.20
C ILE A 1033 27.52 11.02 8.70
N ASP A 1034 27.00 9.79 8.74
CA ASP A 1034 27.71 8.56 8.36
C ASP A 1034 27.42 8.15 6.91
N GLY A 1035 28.45 8.13 6.06
CA GLY A 1035 28.36 7.59 4.70
C GLY A 1035 28.25 6.06 4.66
N TYR A 1036 28.65 5.36 5.72
CA TYR A 1036 28.57 3.92 5.83
C TYR A 1036 27.19 3.44 6.29
N TRP A 1037 26.88 2.19 5.92
CA TRP A 1037 25.88 1.31 6.53
C TRP A 1037 26.23 -0.13 6.16
N ASP A 1038 25.62 -1.14 6.80
CA ASP A 1038 25.88 -2.55 6.45
C ASP A 1038 25.12 -3.02 5.20
N GLU A 1039 24.13 -2.26 4.73
CA GLU A 1039 23.29 -2.59 3.57
C GLU A 1039 24.09 -2.70 2.26
N THR A 1040 23.77 -3.71 1.43
CA THR A 1040 24.36 -3.88 0.09
C THR A 1040 23.89 -2.83 -0.93
N LEU A 1041 22.95 -1.97 -0.54
CA LEU A 1041 22.42 -0.92 -1.38
C LEU A 1041 23.39 0.26 -1.49
N ASN A 1042 23.48 0.79 -2.71
CA ASN A 1042 24.29 1.95 -3.07
C ASN A 1042 23.34 3.02 -3.61
N ILE A 1043 22.88 3.92 -2.74
CA ILE A 1043 21.85 4.93 -3.07
C ILE A 1043 22.15 6.28 -2.41
N SER A 1044 21.61 7.36 -2.99
CA SER A 1044 21.51 8.67 -2.35
C SER A 1044 20.64 8.57 -1.09
N ARG A 1045 21.06 9.21 0.01
CA ARG A 1045 20.25 9.46 1.21
C ARG A 1045 20.41 10.91 1.66
N THR A 1046 19.43 11.42 2.41
CA THR A 1046 19.46 12.76 3.02
C THR A 1046 19.79 12.69 4.51
N GLY A 1047 20.51 13.70 5.02
CA GLY A 1047 20.80 13.90 6.44
C GLY A 1047 20.66 15.37 6.85
N ASP A 1048 20.05 15.61 8.01
CA ASP A 1048 19.75 16.97 8.48
C ASP A 1048 21.00 17.63 9.09
N ILE A 1049 21.27 18.89 8.71
CA ILE A 1049 22.37 19.69 9.26
C ILE A 1049 21.86 20.61 10.38
N VAL A 1050 20.71 21.25 10.18
CA VAL A 1050 20.07 22.14 11.17
C VAL A 1050 18.56 22.23 10.93
N HIS A 1051 17.82 22.57 11.99
CA HIS A 1051 16.39 22.95 11.97
C HIS A 1051 16.22 24.29 12.72
N GLY A 1052 15.30 25.15 12.27
CA GLY A 1052 14.99 26.42 12.92
C GLY A 1052 16.11 27.47 12.87
N TYR A 1053 17.05 27.36 11.93
CA TYR A 1053 18.07 28.39 11.70
C TYR A 1053 17.42 29.67 11.10
N PRO A 1054 17.90 30.90 11.41
CA PRO A 1054 17.31 32.12 10.86
C PRO A 1054 17.30 32.16 9.32
N PRO A 1055 16.14 32.44 8.67
CA PRO A 1055 16.05 32.54 7.21
C PRO A 1055 16.94 33.65 6.64
N GLY A 1056 17.51 33.41 5.46
CA GLY A 1056 18.41 34.36 4.77
C GLY A 1056 19.74 33.75 4.33
N PRO A 1057 20.70 34.57 3.85
CA PRO A 1057 22.02 34.09 3.43
C PRO A 1057 22.81 33.50 4.60
N ALA A 1058 23.39 32.31 4.40
CA ALA A 1058 24.25 31.63 5.37
C ALA A 1058 25.34 30.82 4.67
N GLN A 1059 26.27 30.25 5.44
CA GLN A 1059 27.27 29.31 4.93
C GLN A 1059 27.12 27.95 5.59
N VAL A 1060 27.14 26.88 4.79
CA VAL A 1060 27.29 25.50 5.27
C VAL A 1060 28.76 25.13 5.16
N THR A 1061 29.38 24.63 6.23
CA THR A 1061 30.71 24.02 6.16
C THR A 1061 30.64 22.56 6.58
N CYS A 1062 31.32 21.69 5.83
CA CYS A 1062 31.41 20.26 6.05
C CYS A 1062 32.88 19.81 6.13
N LYS A 1063 33.19 18.89 7.05
CA LYS A 1063 34.55 18.39 7.33
C LYS A 1063 34.59 16.86 7.43
N VAL A 1064 35.50 16.20 6.72
CA VAL A 1064 35.74 14.75 6.86
C VAL A 1064 36.41 14.44 8.20
N MET A 1065 35.96 13.39 8.88
CA MET A 1065 36.37 13.04 10.25
C MET A 1065 37.33 11.85 10.31
N ASP A 1066 38.22 11.82 11.30
CA ASP A 1066 39.10 10.68 11.64
C ASP A 1066 38.33 9.44 12.15
N LYS A 1067 37.01 9.57 12.31
CA LYS A 1067 36.09 8.51 12.72
C LYS A 1067 35.48 7.85 11.48
N THR A 1068 35.44 6.52 11.46
CA THR A 1068 34.73 5.74 10.45
C THR A 1068 34.06 4.52 11.07
N ASN A 1069 32.96 4.08 10.46
CA ASN A 1069 32.28 2.81 10.76
C ASN A 1069 32.62 1.72 9.72
N ASP A 1070 33.26 2.07 8.60
CA ASP A 1070 33.66 1.11 7.58
C ASP A 1070 34.67 0.09 8.13
N PRO A 1071 34.40 -1.23 8.05
CA PRO A 1071 35.34 -2.28 8.45
C PRO A 1071 36.71 -2.25 7.76
N SER A 1072 36.85 -1.60 6.60
CA SER A 1072 38.15 -1.44 5.92
C SER A 1072 38.99 -0.25 6.44
N GLY A 1073 38.40 0.65 7.23
CA GLY A 1073 39.05 1.86 7.73
C GLY A 1073 39.05 3.03 6.74
N GLY A 1074 38.13 3.05 5.78
CA GLY A 1074 37.98 4.12 4.79
C GLY A 1074 37.35 5.39 5.35
N HIS A 1075 37.76 6.54 4.80
CA HIS A 1075 37.30 7.87 5.18
C HIS A 1075 36.71 8.66 3.99
N GLU A 1076 36.39 8.00 2.86
CA GLU A 1076 35.84 8.72 1.71
C GLU A 1076 34.43 9.25 2.04
N PHE A 1077 34.10 10.45 1.57
CA PHE A 1077 32.72 10.96 1.62
C PHE A 1077 32.32 11.47 0.24
N ARG A 1078 31.06 11.24 -0.15
CA ARG A 1078 30.52 11.66 -1.45
C ARG A 1078 29.22 12.44 -1.28
N LEU A 1079 29.32 13.75 -1.45
CA LEU A 1079 28.23 14.71 -1.39
C LEU A 1079 27.57 14.83 -2.78
N ILE A 1080 26.24 14.94 -2.80
CA ILE A 1080 25.39 15.00 -3.99
C ILE A 1080 24.69 16.35 -4.09
N ALA A 1081 24.06 16.82 -3.01
CA ALA A 1081 23.40 18.12 -2.97
C ALA A 1081 23.39 18.72 -1.55
N LEU A 1082 22.97 19.99 -1.50
CA LEU A 1082 22.45 20.66 -0.32
C LEU A 1082 21.03 21.13 -0.62
N THR A 1083 20.12 20.91 0.32
CA THR A 1083 18.73 21.39 0.26
C THR A 1083 18.39 22.27 1.45
N SER A 1084 17.46 23.20 1.25
CA SER A 1084 17.07 24.20 2.25
C SER A 1084 15.58 24.55 2.14
N TYR A 1085 14.93 24.75 3.30
CA TYR A 1085 13.48 24.96 3.47
C TYR A 1085 13.20 26.04 4.53
#